data_AF-A0A2K3NN21-F1
#
_entry.id   AF-A0A2K3NN21-F1
#
_cell.length_a   1.000
_cell.length_b   1.000
_cell.length_c   1.000
_cell.angle_alpha   90.00
_cell.angle_beta   90.00
_cell.angle_gamma   90.00
#
_symmetry.space_group_name_H-M   'P 1'
#
loop_
_entity.id
_entity.type
_entity.pdbx_description
1 polymer ?
#
loop_
_entity_poly.entity_id
_entity_poly.type
_entity_poly.pdbx_seq_one_letter_code
_entity_poly.pdbx_strand_id
1 'polypeptide(L)'
;MVANEVQAENALYGEYGAVSVLPPGATIVLSSTVSPAYVSQLERRLHNGGKNLKLVDAPVSGGVQRASMGTLTIMASGTDGALKSVGNVLAALSEKLYVIKGGCGSGSGIKMVNQLLAGVHIASAAEAMAFAARLGLNTRLLFDFITISGGTSWMFENRVPHMLNNDYTPYSALDIFVKDMGIVTRESSSLKVPLQLSTIVHQLYLSGSAAGFGRKDDAGVVKVYETLTGVRVEGKLESLRKDVVLHSLPPEWPQDHVLDIQKLKESNSKILVVLDDDPTGTQTVHDIEVLTEWTVDSLIDQFKRCPKCFFILTNSRALSSDKATILIKEICRNLDTAANSVDNMDYTVVLRGDSTLRDAVISVLGEMDAWIICPFFLQGGRYTINDTHYVADSEILVPAGDTEFAKDAAFGYKSSNLRDWVEEKTNGRILASSVVSISIQLLRKGGPDAVFQHLCSLQKAELSGKRFLCRTAASFVSARIGIISKPPVLPKDLGIARERNGGLIIVGSYVPKTTKQVEQLKLQCAQFLRSIEVSVEKLAMGTIEEREDEISRAAELGDVYLKTHKDTLIMTSRNLITGRSASESLDINYKVSSALVEIMKRITTKPRYIIAKGGITSSDLATKALGARCAKIVGQALAGIPLWQLGPESRHPGVPYIVFPGNVGDSGALAEVVKSWTCPTRLSSTKEILNNAENGGYAVGAFNVYNLEGVDAVVSAAEEELSPAILQVRSTLQA
;
A
#
# COMPACT_ATOMS: atom_id res chain seq x y z
N MET A 1 7.84 -1.24 -42.97
CA MET A 1 8.11 -2.54 -42.32
C MET A 1 6.77 -3.21 -42.06
N VAL A 2 6.68 -4.53 -42.21
CA VAL A 2 5.45 -5.32 -41.99
C VAL A 2 5.77 -6.52 -41.10
N ALA A 3 4.76 -7.24 -40.59
CA ALA A 3 4.96 -8.30 -39.61
C ALA A 3 5.19 -9.70 -40.21
N ASN A 4 4.67 -9.97 -41.42
CA ASN A 4 4.69 -11.32 -42.01
C ASN A 4 4.67 -11.29 -43.56
N GLU A 5 4.78 -12.48 -44.16
CA GLU A 5 4.80 -12.69 -45.62
C GLU A 5 3.53 -12.19 -46.31
N VAL A 6 2.34 -12.41 -45.72
CA VAL A 6 1.06 -11.97 -46.30
C VAL A 6 0.99 -10.45 -46.40
N GLN A 7 1.43 -9.74 -45.36
CA GLN A 7 1.47 -8.28 -45.36
C GLN A 7 2.54 -7.76 -46.32
N ALA A 8 3.67 -8.47 -46.48
CA ALA A 8 4.70 -8.12 -47.46
C ALA A 8 4.19 -8.27 -48.89
N GLU A 9 3.50 -9.37 -49.19
CA GLU A 9 2.82 -9.59 -50.49
C GLU A 9 1.80 -8.49 -50.77
N ASN A 10 0.92 -8.18 -49.82
CA ASN A 10 -0.10 -7.15 -50.02
C ASN A 10 0.54 -5.76 -50.23
N ALA A 11 1.58 -5.41 -49.46
CA ALA A 11 2.28 -4.15 -49.60
C ALA A 11 3.00 -4.00 -50.96
N LEU A 12 3.47 -5.11 -51.54
CA LEU A 12 4.22 -5.09 -52.81
C LEU A 12 3.32 -5.27 -54.04
N TYR A 13 2.33 -6.16 -53.96
CA TYR A 13 1.54 -6.65 -55.09
C TYR A 13 0.01 -6.62 -54.86
N GLY A 14 -0.47 -6.11 -53.73
CA GLY A 14 -1.89 -5.89 -53.50
C GLY A 14 -2.51 -4.85 -54.43
N GLU A 15 -3.78 -4.54 -54.22
CA GLU A 15 -4.53 -3.55 -55.03
C GLU A 15 -3.79 -2.20 -55.15
N TYR A 16 -3.14 -1.77 -54.06
CA TYR A 16 -2.30 -0.56 -54.00
C TYR A 16 -0.81 -0.90 -53.82
N GLY A 17 -0.36 -2.03 -54.38
CA GLY A 17 0.99 -2.56 -54.20
C GLY A 17 2.10 -1.66 -54.76
N ALA A 18 3.19 -1.51 -54.01
CA ALA A 18 4.27 -0.59 -54.35
C ALA A 18 5.01 -0.92 -55.67
N VAL A 19 5.04 -2.19 -56.09
CA VAL A 19 5.83 -2.62 -57.27
C VAL A 19 5.34 -1.95 -58.56
N SER A 20 4.03 -1.68 -58.68
CA SER A 20 3.46 -1.04 -59.88
C SER A 20 3.86 0.43 -60.03
N VAL A 21 4.15 1.13 -58.93
CA VAL A 21 4.46 2.57 -58.91
C VAL A 21 5.92 2.90 -58.67
N LEU A 22 6.73 1.96 -58.14
CA LEU A 22 8.15 2.18 -57.92
C LEU A 22 8.89 2.46 -59.24
N PRO A 23 9.84 3.42 -59.25
CA PRO A 23 10.64 3.73 -60.43
C PRO A 23 11.63 2.59 -60.74
N PRO A 24 12.07 2.45 -62.01
CA PRO A 24 13.07 1.46 -62.37
C PRO A 24 14.35 1.60 -61.55
N GLY A 25 14.95 0.48 -61.14
CA GLY A 25 16.17 0.46 -60.33
C GLY A 25 15.98 0.72 -58.82
N ALA A 26 14.75 0.98 -58.35
CA ALA A 26 14.48 1.16 -56.92
C ALA A 26 14.86 -0.07 -56.09
N THR A 27 15.27 0.15 -54.84
CA THR A 27 15.66 -0.92 -53.91
C THR A 27 14.60 -1.10 -52.82
N ILE A 28 14.12 -2.33 -52.65
CA ILE A 28 13.19 -2.73 -51.60
C ILE A 28 14.00 -3.34 -50.45
N VAL A 29 13.78 -2.86 -49.23
CA VAL A 29 14.37 -3.43 -48.01
C VAL A 29 13.31 -4.21 -47.26
N LEU A 30 13.46 -5.53 -47.20
CA LEU A 30 12.58 -6.42 -46.47
C LEU A 30 13.15 -6.69 -45.07
N SER A 31 12.52 -6.09 -44.06
CA SER A 31 12.97 -6.21 -42.65
C SER A 31 12.12 -7.14 -41.80
N SER A 32 11.13 -7.79 -42.40
CA SER A 32 10.20 -8.69 -41.74
C SER A 32 10.86 -10.05 -41.45
N THR A 33 10.49 -10.71 -40.35
CA THR A 33 10.83 -12.13 -40.15
C THR A 33 9.94 -12.98 -41.08
N VAL A 34 10.54 -13.53 -42.13
CA VAL A 34 9.90 -14.36 -43.17
C VAL A 34 10.76 -15.60 -43.47
N SER A 35 10.23 -16.56 -44.22
CA SER A 35 11.00 -17.72 -44.67
C SER A 35 12.07 -17.34 -45.72
N PRO A 36 13.25 -17.98 -45.72
CA PRO A 36 14.24 -17.80 -46.79
C PRO A 36 13.65 -18.12 -48.17
N ALA A 37 12.80 -19.15 -48.26
CA ALA A 37 12.13 -19.55 -49.49
C ALA A 37 11.24 -18.43 -50.06
N TYR A 38 10.49 -17.72 -49.20
CA TYR A 38 9.69 -16.56 -49.60
C TYR A 38 10.57 -15.46 -50.20
N VAL A 39 11.68 -15.11 -49.55
CA VAL A 39 12.59 -14.07 -50.04
C VAL A 39 13.19 -14.44 -51.40
N SER A 40 13.63 -15.68 -51.59
CA SER A 40 14.18 -16.13 -52.88
C SER A 40 13.11 -16.19 -53.99
N GLN A 41 11.84 -16.42 -53.66
CA GLN A 41 10.74 -16.30 -54.62
C GLN A 41 10.45 -14.84 -54.98
N LEU A 42 10.45 -13.95 -53.98
CA LEU A 42 10.25 -12.52 -54.18
C LEU A 42 11.34 -11.91 -55.05
N GLU A 43 12.60 -12.26 -54.81
CA GLU A 43 13.74 -11.79 -55.64
C GLU A 43 13.55 -12.17 -57.11
N ARG A 44 13.21 -13.45 -57.40
CA ARG A 44 12.94 -13.90 -58.77
C ARG A 44 11.77 -13.16 -59.41
N ARG A 45 10.69 -12.91 -58.65
CA ARG A 45 9.51 -12.20 -59.15
C ARG A 45 9.80 -10.74 -59.47
N LEU A 46 10.58 -10.06 -58.63
CA LEU A 46 11.03 -8.69 -58.87
C LEU A 46 11.95 -8.59 -60.09
N HIS A 47 12.86 -9.56 -60.25
CA HIS A 47 13.75 -9.63 -61.41
C HIS A 47 12.98 -9.76 -62.73
N ASN A 48 11.96 -10.62 -62.75
CA ASN A 48 11.12 -10.86 -63.94
C ASN A 48 10.14 -9.72 -64.26
N GLY A 49 9.99 -8.72 -63.38
CA GLY A 49 9.03 -7.62 -63.53
C GLY A 49 9.45 -6.48 -64.47
N GLY A 50 10.58 -6.59 -65.19
CA GLY A 50 11.01 -5.65 -66.23
C GLY A 50 11.50 -4.27 -65.76
N LYS A 51 11.35 -3.93 -64.47
CA LYS A 51 11.76 -2.64 -63.88
C LYS A 51 13.18 -2.64 -63.27
N ASN A 52 13.90 -3.76 -63.31
CA ASN A 52 15.20 -3.91 -62.67
C ASN A 52 15.19 -3.52 -61.17
N LEU A 53 14.14 -3.89 -60.45
CA LEU A 53 14.02 -3.63 -59.01
C LEU A 53 15.02 -4.50 -58.23
N LYS A 54 15.61 -3.91 -57.19
CA LYS A 54 16.57 -4.58 -56.30
C LYS A 54 15.90 -4.97 -54.99
N LEU A 55 16.36 -6.07 -54.38
CA LEU A 55 15.92 -6.54 -53.07
C LEU A 55 17.11 -6.60 -52.10
N VAL A 56 16.88 -6.17 -50.87
CA VAL A 56 17.76 -6.38 -49.73
C VAL A 56 16.95 -7.08 -48.64
N ASP A 57 17.37 -8.28 -48.30
CA ASP A 57 16.85 -9.10 -47.21
C ASP A 57 17.57 -8.69 -45.91
N ALA A 58 16.91 -7.91 -45.06
CA ALA A 58 17.51 -7.28 -43.89
C ALA A 58 16.61 -7.39 -42.64
N PRO A 59 16.30 -8.61 -42.17
CA PRO A 59 15.59 -8.81 -40.93
C PRO A 59 16.33 -8.21 -39.73
N VAL A 60 15.57 -7.84 -38.71
CA VAL A 60 16.08 -7.07 -37.57
C VAL A 60 15.87 -7.78 -36.23
N SER A 61 16.70 -7.42 -35.25
CA SER A 61 16.58 -7.82 -33.84
C SER A 61 16.78 -6.62 -32.94
N GLY A 62 16.03 -6.56 -31.82
CA GLY A 62 16.12 -5.50 -30.83
C GLY A 62 14.78 -4.91 -30.36
N GLY A 63 13.67 -5.30 -30.97
CA GLY A 63 12.32 -4.87 -30.56
C GLY A 63 12.07 -3.38 -30.74
N VAL A 64 10.93 -2.92 -30.22
CA VAL A 64 10.46 -1.52 -30.36
C VAL A 64 11.44 -0.53 -29.72
N GLN A 65 12.03 -0.88 -28.58
CA GLN A 65 12.94 -0.01 -27.84
C GLN A 65 14.24 0.28 -28.61
N ARG A 66 14.91 -0.74 -29.16
CA ARG A 66 16.13 -0.48 -29.95
C ARG A 66 15.81 0.15 -31.30
N ALA A 67 14.63 -0.13 -31.86
CA ALA A 67 14.16 0.55 -33.06
C ALA A 67 14.03 2.06 -32.85
N SER A 68 13.40 2.51 -31.75
CA SER A 68 13.25 3.94 -31.46
C SER A 68 14.57 4.65 -31.18
N MET A 69 15.58 3.92 -30.71
CA MET A 69 16.92 4.42 -30.45
C MET A 69 17.86 4.34 -31.68
N GLY A 70 17.43 3.74 -32.80
CA GLY A 70 18.30 3.50 -33.95
C GLY A 70 19.43 2.50 -33.69
N THR A 71 19.30 1.64 -32.68
CA THR A 71 20.35 0.72 -32.23
C THR A 71 20.04 -0.74 -32.58
N LEU A 72 19.31 -1.01 -33.67
CA LEU A 72 18.96 -2.37 -34.03
C LEU A 72 20.19 -3.22 -34.39
N THR A 73 20.02 -4.53 -34.32
CA THR A 73 20.89 -5.48 -35.01
C THR A 73 20.22 -5.88 -36.33
N ILE A 74 20.89 -5.66 -37.46
CA ILE A 74 20.38 -5.94 -38.80
C ILE A 74 21.25 -7.01 -39.46
N MET A 75 20.62 -8.00 -40.09
CA MET A 75 21.29 -9.10 -40.81
C MET A 75 20.97 -8.94 -42.31
N ALA A 76 21.75 -8.13 -43.01
CA ALA A 76 21.47 -7.74 -44.39
C ALA A 76 22.13 -8.67 -45.41
N SER A 77 21.39 -9.08 -46.43
CA SER A 77 21.87 -9.87 -47.57
C SER A 77 21.20 -9.41 -48.86
N GLY A 78 21.88 -9.61 -50.00
CA GLY A 78 21.43 -9.18 -51.32
C GLY A 78 22.62 -9.05 -52.26
N THR A 79 22.37 -8.53 -53.47
CA THR A 79 23.46 -8.21 -54.40
C THR A 79 24.28 -7.02 -53.91
N ASP A 80 25.58 -6.96 -54.25
CA ASP A 80 26.47 -5.85 -53.86
C ASP A 80 25.90 -4.48 -54.28
N GLY A 81 25.30 -4.42 -55.48
CA GLY A 81 24.67 -3.22 -56.00
C GLY A 81 23.39 -2.80 -55.28
N ALA A 82 22.71 -3.70 -54.56
CA ALA A 82 21.56 -3.41 -53.72
C ALA A 82 21.98 -3.03 -52.29
N LEU A 83 22.95 -3.74 -51.73
CA LEU A 83 23.51 -3.42 -50.41
C LEU A 83 24.17 -2.04 -50.39
N LYS A 84 24.92 -1.71 -51.45
CA LYS A 84 25.57 -0.40 -51.58
C LYS A 84 24.56 0.75 -51.67
N SER A 85 23.38 0.55 -52.29
CA SER A 85 22.39 1.63 -52.43
C SER A 85 21.66 1.97 -51.12
N VAL A 86 21.56 1.03 -50.18
CA VAL A 86 20.85 1.23 -48.90
C VAL A 86 21.75 1.21 -47.67
N GLY A 87 23.06 1.02 -47.85
CA GLY A 87 24.02 0.87 -46.75
C GLY A 87 23.96 2.00 -45.71
N ASN A 88 23.85 3.26 -46.15
CA ASN A 88 23.74 4.40 -45.23
C ASN A 88 22.44 4.37 -44.40
N VAL A 89 21.33 3.93 -45.00
CA VAL A 89 20.04 3.80 -44.31
C VAL A 89 20.11 2.68 -43.28
N LEU A 90 20.64 1.51 -43.65
CA LEU A 90 20.80 0.38 -42.73
C LEU A 90 21.75 0.73 -41.58
N ALA A 91 22.85 1.43 -41.85
CA ALA A 91 23.79 1.90 -40.84
C ALA A 91 23.14 2.89 -39.87
N ALA A 92 22.30 3.82 -40.35
CA ALA A 92 21.60 4.77 -39.48
C ALA A 92 20.55 4.11 -38.56
N LEU A 93 20.03 2.95 -38.95
CA LEU A 93 19.03 2.20 -38.19
C LEU A 93 19.62 1.16 -37.23
N SER A 94 20.95 0.95 -37.28
CA SER A 94 21.59 -0.15 -36.56
C SER A 94 22.83 0.27 -35.78
N GLU A 95 22.99 -0.35 -34.62
CA GLU A 95 24.27 -0.36 -33.91
C GLU A 95 25.18 -1.47 -34.45
N LYS A 96 24.57 -2.60 -34.88
CA LYS A 96 25.27 -3.74 -35.46
C LYS A 96 24.65 -4.12 -36.81
N LEU A 97 25.38 -3.88 -37.90
CA LEU A 97 25.02 -4.28 -39.25
C LEU A 97 25.88 -5.47 -39.70
N TYR A 98 25.28 -6.64 -39.82
CA TYR A 98 25.92 -7.83 -40.37
C TYR A 98 25.57 -7.98 -41.84
N VAL A 99 26.59 -7.96 -42.71
CA VAL A 99 26.41 -8.24 -44.15
C VAL A 99 26.68 -9.73 -44.40
N ILE A 100 25.63 -10.45 -44.78
CA ILE A 100 25.63 -11.90 -44.93
C ILE A 100 25.80 -12.25 -46.40
N LYS A 101 26.85 -13.04 -46.70
CA LYS A 101 27.10 -13.56 -48.04
C LYS A 101 26.16 -14.72 -48.35
N GLY A 102 25.78 -14.87 -49.62
CA GLY A 102 24.88 -15.94 -50.09
C GLY A 102 23.63 -15.43 -50.83
N GLY A 103 23.48 -14.11 -51.00
CA GLY A 103 22.32 -13.53 -51.69
C GLY A 103 21.06 -13.48 -50.82
N CYS A 104 19.95 -13.02 -51.40
CA CYS A 104 18.69 -12.86 -50.69
C CYS A 104 18.18 -14.19 -50.11
N GLY A 105 17.72 -14.16 -48.86
CA GLY A 105 17.31 -15.32 -48.09
C GLY A 105 18.34 -15.74 -47.05
N SER A 106 19.61 -15.34 -47.20
CA SER A 106 20.67 -15.66 -46.23
C SER A 106 20.50 -14.90 -44.92
N GLY A 107 20.10 -13.62 -44.98
CA GLY A 107 19.79 -12.81 -43.79
C GLY A 107 18.60 -13.38 -43.02
N SER A 108 17.52 -13.70 -43.74
CA SER A 108 16.35 -14.41 -43.22
C SER A 108 16.69 -15.79 -42.65
N GLY A 109 17.65 -16.51 -43.26
CA GLY A 109 18.13 -17.79 -42.75
C GLY A 109 18.79 -17.68 -41.38
N ILE A 110 19.71 -16.72 -41.20
CA ILE A 110 20.33 -16.44 -39.89
C ILE A 110 19.28 -16.04 -38.87
N LYS A 111 18.36 -15.14 -39.24
CA LYS A 111 17.27 -14.73 -38.34
C LYS A 111 16.40 -15.91 -37.93
N MET A 112 16.05 -16.80 -38.84
CA MET A 112 15.26 -17.99 -38.57
C MET A 112 15.95 -18.91 -37.56
N VAL A 113 17.25 -19.17 -37.71
CA VAL A 113 18.04 -19.94 -36.73
C VAL A 113 18.09 -19.25 -35.38
N ASN A 114 18.22 -17.92 -35.34
CA ASN A 114 18.16 -17.18 -34.08
C ASN A 114 16.77 -17.26 -33.41
N GLN A 115 15.69 -17.18 -34.19
CA GLN A 115 14.33 -17.30 -33.64
C GLN A 115 14.02 -18.72 -33.15
N LEU A 116 14.59 -19.74 -33.79
CA LEU A 116 14.56 -21.12 -33.28
C LEU A 116 15.12 -21.17 -31.86
N LEU A 117 16.35 -20.69 -31.65
CA LEU A 117 16.99 -20.68 -30.33
C LEU A 117 16.19 -19.83 -29.34
N ALA A 118 15.73 -18.65 -29.76
CA ALA A 118 14.92 -17.77 -28.93
C ALA A 118 13.67 -18.47 -28.40
N GLY A 119 12.89 -19.10 -29.29
CA GLY A 119 11.64 -19.76 -28.92
C GLY A 119 11.88 -20.95 -28.01
N VAL A 120 12.90 -21.76 -28.29
CA VAL A 120 13.27 -22.89 -27.43
C VAL A 120 13.71 -22.40 -26.05
N HIS A 121 14.58 -21.39 -25.96
CA HIS A 121 15.06 -20.90 -24.67
C HIS A 121 13.95 -20.28 -23.80
N ILE A 122 13.01 -19.53 -24.39
CA ILE A 122 11.87 -18.98 -23.63
C ILE A 122 10.99 -20.12 -23.10
N ALA A 123 10.67 -21.11 -23.95
CA ALA A 123 9.86 -22.25 -23.56
C ALA A 123 10.53 -23.10 -22.47
N SER A 124 11.85 -23.35 -22.58
CA SER A 124 12.63 -24.05 -21.57
C SER A 124 12.73 -23.25 -20.26
N ALA A 125 12.86 -21.92 -20.32
CA ALA A 125 12.82 -21.07 -19.14
C ALA A 125 11.46 -21.20 -18.42
N ALA A 126 10.36 -21.11 -19.17
CA ALA A 126 9.01 -21.28 -18.62
C ALA A 126 8.82 -22.66 -17.96
N GLU A 127 9.29 -23.73 -18.60
CA GLU A 127 9.25 -25.09 -18.06
C GLU A 127 10.05 -25.21 -16.76
N ALA A 128 11.30 -24.73 -16.75
CA ALA A 128 12.19 -24.78 -15.59
C ALA A 128 11.60 -24.01 -14.40
N MET A 129 11.04 -22.82 -14.65
CA MET A 129 10.43 -22.00 -13.62
C MET A 129 9.15 -22.62 -13.05
N ALA A 130 8.31 -23.22 -13.89
CA ALA A 130 7.13 -23.96 -13.44
C ALA A 130 7.50 -25.21 -12.64
N PHE A 131 8.55 -25.93 -13.05
CA PHE A 131 9.06 -27.08 -12.31
C PHE A 131 9.63 -26.68 -10.94
N ALA A 132 10.38 -25.58 -10.89
CA ALA A 132 10.88 -25.02 -9.63
C ALA A 132 9.75 -24.66 -8.66
N ALA A 133 8.69 -24.01 -9.16
CA ALA A 133 7.50 -23.73 -8.38
C ALA A 133 6.85 -25.03 -7.86
N ARG A 134 6.77 -26.07 -8.69
CA ARG A 134 6.23 -27.38 -8.29
C ARG A 134 7.05 -28.06 -7.20
N LEU A 135 8.37 -27.85 -7.19
CA LEU A 135 9.29 -28.33 -6.16
C LEU A 135 9.20 -27.52 -4.85
N GLY A 136 8.42 -26.44 -4.79
CA GLY A 136 8.33 -25.56 -3.62
C GLY A 136 9.55 -24.64 -3.46
N LEU A 137 10.34 -24.43 -4.52
CA LEU A 137 11.49 -23.54 -4.48
C LEU A 137 11.04 -22.08 -4.60
N ASN A 138 11.80 -21.17 -3.97
CA ASN A 138 11.66 -19.75 -4.23
C ASN A 138 12.13 -19.44 -5.65
N THR A 139 11.18 -19.20 -6.56
CA THR A 139 11.43 -18.97 -7.99
C THR A 139 12.25 -17.70 -8.24
N ARG A 140 12.14 -16.67 -7.39
CA ARG A 140 12.97 -15.45 -7.49
C ARG A 140 14.43 -15.76 -7.19
N LEU A 141 14.69 -16.47 -6.09
CA LEU A 141 16.05 -16.88 -5.71
C LEU A 141 16.65 -17.81 -6.76
N LEU A 142 15.85 -18.73 -7.32
CA LEU A 142 16.30 -19.58 -8.42
C LEU A 142 16.70 -18.75 -9.64
N PHE A 143 15.89 -17.76 -10.02
CA PHE A 143 16.23 -16.87 -11.12
C PHE A 143 17.56 -16.16 -10.90
N ASP A 144 17.80 -15.61 -9.70
CA ASP A 144 19.05 -14.92 -9.37
C ASP A 144 20.25 -15.88 -9.45
N PHE A 145 20.10 -17.10 -8.93
CA PHE A 145 21.13 -18.15 -9.01
C PHE A 145 21.41 -18.59 -10.46
N ILE A 146 20.37 -18.88 -11.23
CA ILE A 146 20.53 -19.39 -12.60
C ILE A 146 21.12 -18.33 -13.52
N THR A 147 20.76 -17.05 -13.32
CA THR A 147 21.27 -15.92 -14.12
C THR A 147 22.80 -15.83 -14.11
N ILE A 148 23.46 -16.18 -13.00
CA ILE A 148 24.93 -16.20 -12.90
C ILE A 148 25.54 -17.58 -13.18
N SER A 149 24.72 -18.58 -13.43
CA SER A 149 25.14 -19.96 -13.70
C SER A 149 25.32 -20.22 -15.19
N GLY A 150 26.05 -21.28 -15.55
CA GLY A 150 26.21 -21.72 -16.94
C GLY A 150 24.91 -22.21 -17.61
N GLY A 151 23.82 -22.40 -16.86
CA GLY A 151 22.51 -22.79 -17.39
C GLY A 151 21.65 -21.63 -17.90
N THR A 152 22.13 -20.38 -17.78
CA THR A 152 21.39 -19.20 -18.24
C THR A 152 21.31 -19.08 -19.76
N SER A 153 20.43 -18.22 -20.23
CA SER A 153 20.44 -17.68 -21.59
C SER A 153 19.93 -16.24 -21.56
N TRP A 154 20.22 -15.47 -22.61
CA TRP A 154 19.69 -14.11 -22.71
C TRP A 154 18.15 -14.08 -22.63
N MET A 155 17.47 -15.09 -23.18
CA MET A 155 16.02 -15.21 -23.10
C MET A 155 15.53 -15.52 -21.68
N PHE A 156 16.27 -16.32 -20.92
CA PHE A 156 15.97 -16.58 -19.51
C PHE A 156 16.07 -15.28 -18.70
N GLU A 157 17.20 -14.58 -18.79
CA GLU A 157 17.46 -13.32 -18.09
C GLU A 157 16.42 -12.26 -18.41
N ASN A 158 15.98 -12.20 -19.67
CA ASN A 158 15.05 -11.19 -20.11
C ASN A 158 13.58 -11.54 -19.85
N ARG A 159 13.16 -12.81 -20.00
CA ARG A 159 11.74 -13.20 -19.92
C ARG A 159 11.28 -13.73 -18.58
N VAL A 160 12.15 -14.37 -17.81
CA VAL A 160 11.76 -14.88 -16.48
C VAL A 160 11.32 -13.77 -15.52
N PRO A 161 11.90 -12.55 -15.52
CA PRO A 161 11.36 -11.44 -14.73
C PRO A 161 9.89 -11.15 -15.00
N HIS A 162 9.42 -11.28 -16.25
CA HIS A 162 8.02 -11.09 -16.62
C HIS A 162 7.13 -12.17 -15.98
N MET A 163 7.61 -13.43 -15.99
CA MET A 163 6.94 -14.57 -15.36
C MET A 163 6.82 -14.40 -13.84
N LEU A 164 7.91 -13.98 -13.18
CA LEU A 164 7.99 -13.80 -11.73
C LEU A 164 7.13 -12.63 -11.24
N ASN A 165 7.08 -11.54 -12.01
CA ASN A 165 6.34 -10.33 -11.68
C ASN A 165 4.85 -10.41 -12.10
N ASN A 166 4.47 -11.44 -12.85
CA ASN A 166 3.14 -11.60 -13.45
C ASN A 166 2.75 -10.41 -14.37
N ASP A 167 3.73 -9.78 -15.01
CA ASP A 167 3.54 -8.68 -15.97
C ASP A 167 3.75 -9.20 -17.39
N TYR A 168 2.67 -9.25 -18.17
CA TYR A 168 2.67 -9.73 -19.55
C TYR A 168 2.27 -8.63 -20.53
N THR A 169 2.68 -7.39 -20.24
CA THR A 169 2.60 -6.27 -21.18
C THR A 169 3.35 -6.65 -22.48
N PRO A 170 2.69 -6.68 -23.65
CA PRO A 170 3.24 -7.32 -24.84
C PRO A 170 4.23 -6.41 -25.58
N TYR A 171 5.51 -6.46 -25.20
CA TYR A 171 6.60 -5.89 -26.00
C TYR A 171 6.99 -6.81 -27.17
N SER A 172 6.75 -8.11 -27.00
CA SER A 172 6.78 -9.15 -28.02
C SER A 172 5.67 -10.14 -27.71
N ALA A 173 4.66 -10.23 -28.56
CA ALA A 173 3.50 -11.07 -28.29
C ALA A 173 3.80 -12.57 -28.46
N LEU A 174 3.13 -13.42 -27.68
CA LEU A 174 3.22 -14.88 -27.79
C LEU A 174 2.94 -15.37 -29.21
N ASP A 175 1.97 -14.76 -29.91
CA ASP A 175 1.64 -15.08 -31.31
C ASP A 175 2.79 -14.78 -32.30
N ILE A 176 3.77 -13.94 -31.93
CA ILE A 176 4.99 -13.75 -32.73
C ILE A 176 5.78 -15.07 -32.77
N PHE A 177 5.87 -15.77 -31.63
CA PHE A 177 6.54 -17.07 -31.56
C PHE A 177 5.72 -18.21 -32.17
N VAL A 178 4.38 -18.12 -32.17
CA VAL A 178 3.54 -19.01 -33.01
C VAL A 178 3.93 -18.86 -34.47
N LYS A 179 4.02 -17.62 -34.98
CA LYS A 179 4.42 -17.33 -36.36
C LYS A 179 5.84 -17.81 -36.67
N ASP A 180 6.81 -17.42 -35.84
CA ASP A 180 8.23 -17.66 -36.11
C ASP A 180 8.59 -19.14 -36.00
N MET A 181 8.10 -19.85 -34.97
CA MET A 181 8.29 -21.30 -34.87
C MET A 181 7.52 -22.05 -35.97
N GLY A 182 6.42 -21.49 -36.46
CA GLY A 182 5.74 -21.96 -37.67
C GLY A 182 6.61 -21.86 -38.93
N ILE A 183 7.37 -20.77 -39.11
CA ILE A 183 8.33 -20.63 -40.22
C ILE A 183 9.44 -21.69 -40.09
N VAL A 184 10.05 -21.81 -38.90
CA VAL A 184 11.12 -22.78 -38.61
C VAL A 184 10.67 -24.20 -38.93
N THR A 185 9.51 -24.61 -38.44
CA THR A 185 9.00 -25.98 -38.63
C THR A 185 8.67 -26.28 -40.09
N ARG A 186 8.07 -25.34 -40.83
CA ARG A 186 7.80 -25.51 -42.28
C ARG A 186 9.08 -25.63 -43.10
N GLU A 187 10.06 -24.75 -42.88
CA GLU A 187 11.35 -24.80 -43.59
C GLU A 187 12.14 -26.07 -43.24
N SER A 188 12.11 -26.50 -41.99
CA SER A 188 12.77 -27.75 -41.60
C SER A 188 12.15 -28.98 -42.31
N SER A 189 10.82 -28.97 -42.48
CA SER A 189 10.12 -30.03 -43.20
C SER A 189 10.43 -30.04 -44.69
N SER A 190 10.44 -28.86 -45.34
CA SER A 190 10.77 -28.75 -46.77
C SER A 190 12.21 -29.20 -47.07
N LEU A 191 13.14 -28.91 -46.15
CA LEU A 191 14.55 -29.32 -46.23
C LEU A 191 14.83 -30.72 -45.66
N LYS A 192 13.82 -31.41 -45.12
CA LYS A 192 13.94 -32.73 -44.47
C LYS A 192 14.96 -32.76 -43.33
N VAL A 193 15.05 -31.67 -42.56
CA VAL A 193 15.88 -31.56 -41.35
C VAL A 193 15.00 -31.74 -40.11
N PRO A 194 15.19 -32.79 -39.30
CA PRO A 194 14.35 -33.02 -38.13
C PRO A 194 14.75 -32.08 -36.98
N LEU A 195 13.88 -31.11 -36.65
CA LEU A 195 14.07 -30.19 -35.52
C LEU A 195 13.11 -30.54 -34.36
N GLN A 196 13.43 -31.58 -33.59
CA GLN A 196 12.51 -32.17 -32.61
C GLN A 196 12.06 -31.17 -31.54
N LEU A 197 12.99 -30.41 -30.95
CA LEU A 197 12.68 -29.42 -29.92
C LEU A 197 11.78 -28.31 -30.46
N SER A 198 12.08 -27.81 -31.66
CA SER A 198 11.32 -26.74 -32.29
C SER A 198 9.88 -27.14 -32.59
N THR A 199 9.65 -28.40 -32.99
CA THR A 199 8.29 -28.92 -33.21
C THR A 199 7.48 -28.96 -31.93
N ILE A 200 8.06 -29.43 -30.81
CA ILE A 200 7.38 -29.46 -29.50
C ILE A 200 7.10 -28.05 -29.01
N VAL A 201 8.10 -27.17 -29.08
CA VAL A 201 7.98 -25.77 -28.65
C VAL A 201 6.93 -25.01 -29.48
N HIS A 202 6.84 -25.27 -30.79
CA HIS A 202 5.78 -24.71 -31.62
C HIS A 202 4.38 -25.11 -31.13
N GLN A 203 4.18 -26.38 -30.73
CA GLN A 203 2.90 -26.83 -30.16
C GLN A 203 2.59 -26.19 -28.81
N LEU A 204 3.62 -25.92 -27.99
CA LEU A 204 3.44 -25.22 -26.71
C LEU A 204 2.96 -23.77 -26.92
N TYR A 205 3.54 -23.05 -27.88
CA TYR A 205 3.07 -21.71 -28.24
C TYR A 205 1.66 -21.73 -28.82
N LEU A 206 1.33 -22.70 -29.69
CA LEU A 206 -0.04 -22.87 -30.19
C LEU A 206 -1.04 -23.10 -29.06
N SER A 207 -0.68 -23.89 -28.05
CA SER A 207 -1.49 -24.15 -26.88
C SER A 207 -1.69 -22.88 -26.03
N GLY A 208 -0.64 -22.10 -25.81
CA GLY A 208 -0.73 -20.80 -25.12
C GLY A 208 -1.63 -19.80 -25.86
N SER A 209 -1.51 -19.73 -27.18
CA SER A 209 -2.36 -18.88 -28.03
C SER A 209 -3.83 -19.31 -27.93
N ALA A 210 -4.11 -20.60 -28.10
CA ALA A 210 -5.46 -21.18 -27.99
C ALA A 210 -6.09 -20.99 -26.60
N ALA A 211 -5.28 -20.95 -25.55
CA ALA A 211 -5.71 -20.65 -24.18
C ALA A 211 -5.98 -19.15 -23.93
N GLY A 212 -5.89 -18.30 -24.94
CA GLY A 212 -6.20 -16.87 -24.86
C GLY A 212 -5.01 -15.96 -24.53
N PHE A 213 -3.79 -16.51 -24.48
CA PHE A 213 -2.58 -15.73 -24.16
C PHE A 213 -1.85 -15.18 -25.40
N GLY A 214 -2.37 -15.39 -26.62
CA GLY A 214 -1.68 -15.02 -27.86
C GLY A 214 -1.25 -13.54 -27.95
N ARG A 215 -2.07 -12.62 -27.45
CA ARG A 215 -1.79 -11.17 -27.42
C ARG A 215 -1.00 -10.70 -26.20
N LYS A 216 -0.63 -11.60 -25.29
CA LYS A 216 0.21 -11.30 -24.12
C LYS A 216 1.69 -11.43 -24.49
N ASP A 217 2.56 -10.93 -23.62
CA ASP A 217 4.02 -11.12 -23.76
C ASP A 217 4.37 -12.60 -23.98
N ASP A 218 5.42 -12.87 -24.77
CA ASP A 218 5.83 -14.23 -25.12
C ASP A 218 6.32 -15.06 -23.91
N ALA A 219 6.71 -14.42 -22.80
CA ALA A 219 6.92 -15.07 -21.50
C ALA A 219 5.64 -15.70 -20.93
N GLY A 220 4.47 -15.30 -21.45
CA GLY A 220 3.15 -15.84 -21.14
C GLY A 220 3.00 -17.32 -21.48
N VAL A 221 3.92 -17.93 -22.24
CA VAL A 221 3.96 -19.38 -22.45
C VAL A 221 4.05 -20.17 -21.13
N VAL A 222 4.58 -19.56 -20.06
CA VAL A 222 4.57 -20.12 -18.69
C VAL A 222 3.16 -20.44 -18.19
N LYS A 223 2.14 -19.70 -18.65
CA LYS A 223 0.74 -19.92 -18.25
C LYS A 223 0.21 -21.27 -18.70
N VAL A 224 0.76 -21.87 -19.76
CA VAL A 224 0.40 -23.23 -20.16
C VAL A 224 0.73 -24.22 -19.03
N TYR A 225 1.91 -24.09 -18.41
CA TYR A 225 2.31 -24.94 -17.28
C TYR A 225 1.50 -24.63 -16.01
N GLU A 226 1.27 -23.36 -15.70
CA GLU A 226 0.45 -22.96 -14.54
C GLU A 226 -0.97 -23.52 -14.64
N THR A 227 -1.59 -23.45 -15.84
CA THR A 227 -2.93 -23.98 -16.08
C THR A 227 -2.96 -25.51 -15.97
N LEU A 228 -1.95 -26.22 -16.50
CA LEU A 228 -1.93 -27.67 -16.48
C LEU A 228 -1.63 -28.27 -15.10
N THR A 229 -0.86 -27.58 -14.28
CA THR A 229 -0.32 -28.15 -13.02
C THR A 229 -0.85 -27.46 -11.76
N GLY A 230 -1.55 -26.33 -11.90
CA GLY A 230 -2.05 -25.53 -10.78
C GLY A 230 -0.98 -24.75 -10.01
N VAL A 231 0.30 -24.82 -10.42
CA VAL A 231 1.38 -24.05 -9.79
C VAL A 231 1.34 -22.59 -10.20
N ARG A 232 1.97 -21.73 -9.40
CA ARG A 232 2.21 -20.33 -9.71
C ARG A 232 3.71 -20.08 -9.71
N VAL A 233 4.23 -19.56 -10.82
CA VAL A 233 5.64 -19.18 -10.93
C VAL A 233 5.89 -17.82 -10.28
N GLU A 234 4.83 -17.05 -10.02
CA GLU A 234 4.87 -15.77 -9.30
C GLU A 234 5.78 -15.88 -8.07
N GLY A 235 6.83 -15.07 -8.00
CA GLY A 235 7.86 -15.13 -6.95
C GLY A 235 7.39 -14.60 -5.58
N LYS A 236 6.09 -14.71 -5.28
CA LYS A 236 5.52 -14.29 -4.01
C LYS A 236 5.89 -15.30 -2.95
N LEU A 237 6.41 -14.82 -1.83
CA LEU A 237 6.52 -15.63 -0.61
C LEU A 237 5.12 -16.16 -0.29
N GLU A 238 4.99 -17.46 -0.03
CA GLU A 238 3.68 -18.04 0.29
C GLU A 238 3.05 -17.30 1.47
N SER A 239 1.77 -16.98 1.33
CA SER A 239 0.93 -16.52 2.42
C SER A 239 0.82 -17.62 3.46
N LEU A 240 1.40 -17.41 4.64
CA LEU A 240 1.50 -18.46 5.66
C LEU A 240 0.29 -18.46 6.59
N ARG A 241 -0.15 -19.64 7.00
CA ARG A 241 -1.13 -19.81 8.09
C ARG A 241 -0.54 -19.31 9.40
N LYS A 242 -1.12 -18.27 9.99
CA LYS A 242 -0.63 -17.57 11.19
C LYS A 242 -0.44 -18.52 12.37
N ASP A 243 -1.43 -19.36 12.63
CA ASP A 243 -1.40 -20.39 13.65
C ASP A 243 -0.20 -21.33 13.47
N VAL A 244 -0.04 -21.90 12.28
CA VAL A 244 1.04 -22.85 11.98
C VAL A 244 2.41 -22.23 12.20
N VAL A 245 2.62 -21.00 11.71
CA VAL A 245 3.90 -20.30 11.86
C VAL A 245 4.19 -20.03 13.33
N LEU A 246 3.23 -19.46 14.07
CA LEU A 246 3.46 -19.08 15.47
C LEU A 246 3.75 -20.30 16.36
N HIS A 247 3.11 -21.45 16.11
CA HIS A 247 3.39 -22.70 16.83
C HIS A 247 4.76 -23.30 16.48
N SER A 248 5.32 -22.99 15.31
CA SER A 248 6.65 -23.46 14.90
C SER A 248 7.80 -22.66 15.52
N LEU A 249 7.52 -21.48 16.08
CA LEU A 249 8.53 -20.62 16.67
C LEU A 249 9.01 -21.16 18.02
N PRO A 250 10.25 -20.87 18.45
CA PRO A 250 10.66 -21.11 19.82
C PRO A 250 9.66 -20.48 20.81
N PRO A 251 9.46 -21.03 22.02
CA PRO A 251 8.56 -20.44 23.02
C PRO A 251 9.03 -19.04 23.41
N GLU A 252 8.10 -18.17 23.80
CA GLU A 252 8.44 -16.81 24.26
C GLU A 252 9.39 -16.84 25.47
N TRP A 253 10.22 -15.81 25.56
CA TRP A 253 11.12 -15.66 26.71
C TRP A 253 10.27 -15.56 27.98
N PRO A 254 10.51 -16.40 29.00
CA PRO A 254 9.57 -16.59 30.10
C PRO A 254 9.57 -15.44 31.12
N GLN A 255 10.59 -14.59 31.13
CA GLN A 255 10.72 -13.49 32.09
C GLN A 255 10.25 -12.16 31.47
N ASP A 256 9.37 -11.46 32.19
CA ASP A 256 9.01 -10.07 31.86
C ASP A 256 9.94 -9.11 32.62
N HIS A 257 10.71 -8.33 31.87
CA HIS A 257 11.69 -7.38 32.39
C HIS A 257 11.13 -5.95 32.56
N VAL A 258 9.81 -5.73 32.46
CA VAL A 258 9.22 -4.39 32.55
C VAL A 258 9.60 -3.65 33.84
N LEU A 259 9.66 -4.35 34.98
CA LEU A 259 10.03 -3.76 36.27
C LEU A 259 11.54 -3.44 36.34
N ASP A 260 12.38 -4.24 35.70
CA ASP A 260 13.83 -3.97 35.62
C ASP A 260 14.08 -2.72 34.77
N ILE A 261 13.35 -2.57 33.66
CA ILE A 261 13.39 -1.37 32.81
C ILE A 261 12.95 -0.12 33.58
N GLN A 262 11.89 -0.21 34.40
CA GLN A 262 11.45 0.89 35.25
C GLN A 262 12.53 1.33 36.23
N LYS A 263 13.16 0.39 36.95
CA LYS A 263 14.27 0.68 37.88
C LYS A 263 15.46 1.32 37.18
N LEU A 264 15.85 0.80 36.01
CA LEU A 264 16.94 1.39 35.21
C LEU A 264 16.60 2.83 34.79
N LYS A 265 15.33 3.11 34.48
CA LYS A 265 14.87 4.45 34.12
C LYS A 265 14.80 5.41 35.30
N GLU A 266 14.58 4.94 36.52
CA GLU A 266 14.70 5.77 37.72
C GLU A 266 16.14 6.22 37.96
N SER A 267 17.12 5.38 37.59
CA SER A 267 18.55 5.70 37.71
C SER A 267 19.14 6.53 36.55
N ASN A 268 18.39 6.72 35.46
CA ASN A 268 18.85 7.38 34.23
C ASN A 268 17.94 8.56 33.88
N SER A 269 18.49 9.77 33.89
CA SER A 269 17.76 11.02 33.63
C SER A 269 17.41 11.28 32.15
N LYS A 270 17.80 10.40 31.21
CA LYS A 270 17.53 10.62 29.78
C LYS A 270 16.05 10.51 29.42
N ILE A 271 15.51 11.61 28.90
CA ILE A 271 14.13 11.74 28.42
C ILE A 271 13.97 11.12 27.03
N LEU A 272 12.88 10.38 26.80
CA LEU A 272 12.56 9.87 25.47
C LEU A 272 11.62 10.81 24.72
N VAL A 273 12.05 11.32 23.56
CA VAL A 273 11.21 12.16 22.68
C VAL A 273 10.81 11.35 21.47
N VAL A 274 9.50 11.17 21.25
CA VAL A 274 8.98 10.41 20.11
C VAL A 274 8.47 11.38 19.05
N LEU A 275 9.08 11.38 17.87
CA LEU A 275 8.57 12.12 16.72
C LEU A 275 7.65 11.20 15.93
N ASP A 276 6.34 11.47 15.99
CA ASP A 276 5.29 10.65 15.40
C ASP A 276 4.77 11.28 14.10
N ASP A 277 4.87 10.57 12.99
CA ASP A 277 4.39 11.03 11.68
C ASP A 277 2.87 10.95 11.53
N ASP A 278 2.22 10.18 12.39
CA ASP A 278 0.77 10.04 12.51
C ASP A 278 0.36 9.85 13.99
N PRO A 279 -0.90 10.09 14.38
CA PRO A 279 -1.30 10.00 15.79
C PRO A 279 -1.43 8.56 16.30
N THR A 280 -1.16 7.56 15.45
CA THR A 280 -1.32 6.14 15.79
C THR A 280 -0.10 5.58 16.51
N GLY A 281 1.05 6.26 16.58
CA GLY A 281 2.16 5.77 17.42
C GLY A 281 1.85 5.76 18.92
N THR A 282 0.80 6.45 19.36
CA THR A 282 0.33 6.52 20.75
C THR A 282 -0.41 5.26 21.25
N GLN A 283 -0.55 4.24 20.40
CA GLN A 283 -1.44 3.09 20.62
C GLN A 283 -1.15 2.21 21.83
N THR A 284 0.07 2.17 22.36
CA THR A 284 0.46 1.22 23.42
C THR A 284 0.90 1.90 24.72
N VAL A 285 0.78 3.23 24.79
CA VAL A 285 1.23 4.00 25.94
C VAL A 285 0.05 4.61 26.70
N HIS A 286 0.29 5.03 27.94
CA HIS A 286 -0.66 5.78 28.77
C HIS A 286 0.13 6.68 29.73
N ASP A 287 -0.56 7.67 30.31
CA ASP A 287 0.01 8.69 31.18
C ASP A 287 1.19 9.47 30.56
N ILE A 288 1.12 9.69 29.24
CA ILE A 288 2.13 10.42 28.46
C ILE A 288 1.49 11.59 27.74
N GLU A 289 2.22 12.69 27.63
CA GLU A 289 1.82 13.88 26.90
C GLU A 289 2.16 13.77 25.41
N VAL A 290 1.24 14.26 24.58
CA VAL A 290 1.37 14.43 23.13
C VAL A 290 1.29 15.91 22.85
N LEU A 291 2.37 16.46 22.37
CA LEU A 291 2.45 17.83 21.88
C LEU A 291 2.10 17.84 20.40
N THR A 292 1.28 18.79 20.00
CA THR A 292 0.95 19.06 18.59
C THR A 292 1.54 20.39 18.12
N GLU A 293 2.21 21.10 19.02
CA GLU A 293 3.08 22.25 18.76
C GLU A 293 4.48 21.99 19.33
N TRP A 294 5.48 22.69 18.81
CA TRP A 294 6.90 22.49 19.14
C TRP A 294 7.66 23.82 19.21
N THR A 295 7.03 24.85 19.76
CA THR A 295 7.72 26.10 20.10
C THR A 295 8.75 25.84 21.20
N VAL A 296 9.82 26.64 21.23
CA VAL A 296 10.87 26.48 22.25
C VAL A 296 10.28 26.61 23.66
N ASP A 297 9.35 27.54 23.89
CA ASP A 297 8.69 27.72 25.20
C ASP A 297 7.87 26.50 25.62
N SER A 298 7.06 25.94 24.70
CA SER A 298 6.25 24.74 24.97
C SER A 298 7.13 23.54 25.31
N LEU A 299 8.25 23.38 24.59
CA LEU A 299 9.23 22.34 24.86
C LEU A 299 9.98 22.56 26.18
N ILE A 300 10.33 23.80 26.53
CA ILE A 300 10.93 24.15 27.83
C ILE A 300 9.99 23.76 28.96
N ASP A 301 8.71 24.09 28.85
CA ASP A 301 7.70 23.73 29.85
C ASP A 301 7.53 22.21 29.97
N GLN A 302 7.61 21.50 28.84
CA GLN A 302 7.62 20.04 28.84
C GLN A 302 8.85 19.47 29.55
N PHE A 303 10.05 19.98 29.27
CA PHE A 303 11.30 19.54 29.90
C PHE A 303 11.31 19.82 31.40
N LYS A 304 10.83 20.98 31.85
CA LYS A 304 10.72 21.34 33.28
C LYS A 304 9.89 20.33 34.09
N ARG A 305 8.90 19.68 33.47
CA ARG A 305 8.09 18.63 34.12
C ARG A 305 8.85 17.32 34.34
N CYS A 306 10.07 17.19 33.82
CA CYS A 306 10.91 16.00 33.88
C CYS A 306 10.18 14.70 33.46
N PRO A 307 9.50 14.66 32.29
CA PRO A 307 8.74 13.50 31.86
C PRO A 307 9.70 12.35 31.51
N LYS A 308 9.28 11.10 31.76
CA LYS A 308 10.02 9.93 31.25
C LYS A 308 10.02 9.88 29.72
N CYS A 309 8.92 10.31 29.11
CA CYS A 309 8.69 10.31 27.67
C CYS A 309 7.60 11.31 27.30
N PHE A 310 7.69 11.92 26.12
CA PHE A 310 6.59 12.64 25.49
C PHE A 310 6.63 12.50 23.97
N PHE A 311 5.49 12.70 23.33
CA PHE A 311 5.34 12.61 21.88
C PHE A 311 5.26 14.01 21.29
N ILE A 312 5.80 14.18 20.08
CA ILE A 312 5.53 15.31 19.20
C ILE A 312 4.83 14.75 17.96
N LEU A 313 3.57 15.13 17.77
CA LEU A 313 2.79 14.77 16.60
C LEU A 313 3.16 15.70 15.45
N THR A 314 3.96 15.19 14.52
CA THR A 314 4.48 15.96 13.38
C THR A 314 3.51 16.00 12.20
N ASN A 315 2.65 14.98 12.08
CA ASN A 315 1.77 14.77 10.92
C ASN A 315 2.53 14.82 9.56
N SER A 316 3.82 14.46 9.57
CA SER A 316 4.70 14.62 8.41
C SER A 316 4.28 13.76 7.22
N ARG A 317 3.46 12.71 7.44
CA ARG A 317 2.90 11.87 6.38
C ARG A 317 1.96 12.62 5.43
N ALA A 318 1.37 13.73 5.87
CA ALA A 318 0.55 14.59 5.04
C ALA A 318 1.37 15.57 4.17
N LEU A 319 2.70 15.54 4.26
CA LEU A 319 3.61 16.47 3.59
C LEU A 319 4.44 15.77 2.51
N SER A 320 4.97 16.55 1.56
CA SER A 320 6.00 16.07 0.64
C SER A 320 7.33 15.82 1.38
N SER A 321 8.19 14.95 0.84
CA SER A 321 9.49 14.61 1.43
C SER A 321 10.34 15.84 1.81
N ASP A 322 10.37 16.86 0.94
CA ASP A 322 11.14 18.09 1.20
C ASP A 322 10.57 18.90 2.37
N LYS A 323 9.24 19.07 2.41
CA LYS A 323 8.56 19.79 3.49
C LYS A 323 8.69 19.05 4.82
N ALA A 324 8.56 17.72 4.80
CA ALA A 324 8.73 16.88 5.97
C ALA A 324 10.17 16.94 6.52
N THR A 325 11.16 16.97 5.62
CA THR A 325 12.58 17.15 6.00
C THR A 325 12.83 18.50 6.67
N ILE A 326 12.27 19.59 6.15
CA ILE A 326 12.40 20.93 6.75
C ILE A 326 11.76 20.95 8.14
N LEU A 327 10.54 20.41 8.26
CA LEU A 327 9.80 20.32 9.52
C LEU A 327 10.58 19.56 10.61
N ILE A 328 11.11 18.38 10.30
CA ILE A 328 11.86 17.58 11.27
C ILE A 328 13.15 18.29 11.71
N LYS A 329 13.83 19.01 10.79
CA LYS A 329 15.00 19.82 11.16
C LYS A 329 14.65 20.95 12.12
N GLU A 330 13.52 21.62 11.89
CA GLU A 330 13.00 22.66 12.79
C GLU A 330 12.72 22.10 14.18
N ILE A 331 11.95 21.00 14.26
CA ILE A 331 11.62 20.34 15.52
C ILE A 331 12.89 19.96 16.29
N CYS A 332 13.88 19.37 15.60
CA CYS A 332 15.13 18.96 16.24
C CYS A 332 15.94 20.17 16.78
N ARG A 333 15.96 21.30 16.06
CA ARG A 333 16.63 22.52 16.54
C ARG A 333 15.93 23.13 17.74
N ASN A 334 14.60 23.15 17.73
CA ASN A 334 13.82 23.67 18.85
C ASN A 334 13.97 22.77 20.08
N LEU A 335 14.01 21.45 19.90
CA LEU A 335 14.31 20.47 20.96
C LEU A 335 15.69 20.71 21.58
N ASP A 336 16.72 20.85 20.75
CA ASP A 336 18.09 21.09 21.21
C ASP A 336 18.18 22.41 22.00
N THR A 337 17.56 23.48 21.46
CA THR A 337 17.50 24.79 22.13
C THR A 337 16.78 24.72 23.49
N ALA A 338 15.63 24.03 23.53
CA ALA A 338 14.84 23.89 24.75
C ALA A 338 15.55 23.04 25.81
N ALA A 339 16.15 21.92 25.42
CA ALA A 339 16.91 21.04 26.30
C ALA A 339 18.12 21.76 26.91
N ASN A 340 18.86 22.52 26.10
CA ASN A 340 19.99 23.35 26.55
C ASN A 340 19.56 24.47 27.52
N SER A 341 18.30 24.91 27.43
CA SER A 341 17.74 25.96 28.30
C SER A 341 17.23 25.44 29.66
N VAL A 342 17.07 24.13 29.83
CA VAL A 342 16.62 23.48 31.08
C VAL A 342 17.73 22.58 31.60
N ASP A 343 18.71 23.18 32.29
CA ASP A 343 19.84 22.48 32.93
C ASP A 343 20.59 21.47 32.03
N ASN A 344 20.61 21.73 30.71
CA ASN A 344 21.21 20.85 29.71
C ASN A 344 20.68 19.41 29.77
N MET A 345 19.35 19.25 29.79
CA MET A 345 18.70 17.96 29.89
C MET A 345 19.05 17.04 28.72
N ASP A 346 19.43 15.80 29.07
CA ASP A 346 19.79 14.78 28.09
C ASP A 346 18.53 14.07 27.57
N TYR A 347 18.46 13.86 26.25
CA TYR A 347 17.31 13.22 25.61
C TYR A 347 17.72 12.29 24.47
N THR A 348 16.80 11.42 24.05
CA THR A 348 16.97 10.55 22.89
C THR A 348 15.72 10.58 22.03
N VAL A 349 15.91 10.59 20.71
CA VAL A 349 14.81 10.63 19.74
C VAL A 349 14.45 9.23 19.25
N VAL A 350 13.16 8.94 19.16
CA VAL A 350 12.61 7.79 18.42
C VAL A 350 11.81 8.33 17.25
N LEU A 351 12.09 7.80 16.06
CA LEU A 351 11.37 8.14 14.85
C LEU A 351 10.28 7.11 14.57
N ARG A 352 9.05 7.58 14.48
CA ARG A 352 7.93 6.84 13.93
C ARG A 352 7.53 7.51 12.62
N GLY A 353 7.95 6.95 11.49
CA GLY A 353 7.65 7.54 10.18
C GLY A 353 8.57 7.09 9.04
N ASP A 354 8.62 7.89 7.97
CA ASP A 354 9.37 7.60 6.73
C ASP A 354 10.90 7.61 6.89
N SER A 355 11.58 6.85 6.03
CA SER A 355 13.02 6.66 5.90
C SER A 355 13.76 7.93 5.55
N THR A 356 13.11 8.86 4.85
CA THR A 356 13.69 10.12 4.38
C THR A 356 13.92 11.10 5.54
N LEU A 357 13.07 11.04 6.57
CA LEU A 357 13.16 11.87 7.80
C LEU A 357 14.40 11.56 8.63
N ARG A 358 15.02 10.43 8.35
CA ARG A 358 16.28 9.99 8.91
C ARG A 358 17.39 11.02 8.77
N ASP A 359 17.67 11.37 7.52
CA ASP A 359 18.82 12.17 7.15
C ASP A 359 18.60 13.62 7.68
N ALA A 360 17.34 14.02 7.90
CA ALA A 360 16.95 15.24 8.57
C ALA A 360 17.40 15.28 10.05
N VAL A 361 17.11 14.23 10.83
CA VAL A 361 17.51 14.16 12.25
C VAL A 361 19.02 14.16 12.41
N ILE A 362 19.73 13.34 11.61
CA ILE A 362 21.21 13.26 11.65
C ILE A 362 21.84 14.63 11.39
N SER A 363 21.30 15.37 10.42
CA SER A 363 21.85 16.69 10.05
C SER A 363 21.78 17.74 11.16
N VAL A 364 20.99 17.50 12.22
CA VAL A 364 20.84 18.40 13.37
C VAL A 364 21.45 17.81 14.63
N LEU A 365 21.15 16.54 14.96
CA LEU A 365 21.59 15.89 16.21
C LEU A 365 22.94 15.16 16.08
N GLY A 366 23.51 15.08 14.88
CA GLY A 366 24.79 14.43 14.59
C GLY A 366 24.68 12.94 14.26
N GLU A 367 25.83 12.30 13.97
CA GLU A 367 25.89 10.88 13.59
C GLU A 367 25.53 9.93 14.74
N MET A 368 24.86 8.83 14.39
CA MET A 368 24.40 7.82 15.34
C MET A 368 25.24 6.56 15.20
N ASP A 369 25.58 5.90 16.31
CA ASP A 369 26.45 4.72 16.33
C ASP A 369 25.77 3.50 15.68
N ALA A 370 24.44 3.37 15.81
CA ALA A 370 23.67 2.31 15.20
C ALA A 370 22.18 2.64 15.05
N TRP A 371 21.53 1.83 14.22
CA TRP A 371 20.15 2.00 13.76
C TRP A 371 19.34 0.77 14.10
N ILE A 372 18.26 0.94 14.87
CA ILE A 372 17.39 -0.16 15.24
C ILE A 372 16.10 -0.05 14.45
N ILE A 373 15.81 -1.08 13.64
CA ILE A 373 14.57 -1.20 12.88
C ILE A 373 13.73 -2.31 13.51
N CYS A 374 12.60 -1.94 14.12
CA CYS A 374 11.72 -2.89 14.80
C CYS A 374 10.24 -2.54 14.53
N PRO A 375 9.70 -2.94 13.36
CA PRO A 375 8.33 -2.62 12.95
C PRO A 375 7.28 -3.57 13.52
N PHE A 376 7.65 -4.48 14.43
CA PHE A 376 6.75 -5.44 15.06
C PHE A 376 5.60 -4.75 15.82
N PHE A 377 4.35 -5.09 15.52
CA PHE A 377 3.19 -4.55 16.22
C PHE A 377 2.04 -5.55 16.29
N LEU A 378 1.88 -6.20 17.44
CA LEU A 378 0.92 -7.29 17.62
C LEU A 378 -0.53 -6.87 17.34
N GLN A 379 -1.01 -5.76 17.93
CA GLN A 379 -2.39 -5.29 17.78
C GLN A 379 -2.70 -4.80 16.37
N GLY A 380 -1.68 -4.39 15.61
CA GLY A 380 -1.80 -4.05 14.19
C GLY A 380 -1.59 -5.24 13.25
N GLY A 381 -1.45 -6.45 13.79
CA GLY A 381 -1.21 -7.67 13.02
C GLY A 381 0.14 -7.67 12.30
N ARG A 382 1.16 -6.98 12.81
CA ARG A 382 2.46 -6.83 12.17
C ARG A 382 3.49 -7.72 12.85
N TYR A 383 4.06 -8.65 12.09
CA TYR A 383 5.00 -9.65 12.59
C TYR A 383 6.32 -9.53 11.84
N THR A 384 7.44 -9.72 12.52
CA THR A 384 8.74 -9.86 11.86
C THR A 384 9.31 -11.22 12.22
N ILE A 385 9.49 -12.07 11.22
CA ILE A 385 9.90 -13.46 11.40
C ILE A 385 10.99 -13.75 10.37
N ASN A 386 12.17 -14.17 10.84
CA ASN A 386 13.34 -14.45 10.00
C ASN A 386 13.59 -13.33 8.97
N ASP A 387 13.71 -12.09 9.47
CA ASP A 387 13.90 -10.85 8.69
C ASP A 387 12.75 -10.44 7.77
N THR A 388 11.77 -11.31 7.51
CA THR A 388 10.59 -10.96 6.72
C THR A 388 9.53 -10.30 7.59
N HIS A 389 9.04 -9.14 7.16
CA HIS A 389 7.91 -8.47 7.77
C HIS A 389 6.60 -8.92 7.13
N TYR A 390 5.64 -9.30 7.97
CA TYR A 390 4.33 -9.80 7.58
C TYR A 390 3.22 -8.93 8.16
N VAL A 391 2.11 -8.94 7.45
CA VAL A 391 0.85 -8.31 7.81
C VAL A 391 -0.20 -9.39 7.88
N ALA A 392 -0.81 -9.54 9.05
CA ALA A 392 -1.90 -10.48 9.23
C ALA A 392 -3.16 -9.93 8.55
N ASP A 393 -3.67 -10.70 7.60
CA ASP A 393 -5.06 -10.63 7.16
C ASP A 393 -5.78 -11.85 7.75
N SER A 394 -6.54 -11.61 8.81
CA SER A 394 -7.26 -12.66 9.54
C SER A 394 -6.30 -13.77 10.05
N GLU A 395 -6.37 -14.98 9.49
CA GLU A 395 -5.51 -16.13 9.84
C GLU A 395 -4.32 -16.32 8.90
N ILE A 396 -4.07 -15.37 8.01
CA ILE A 396 -3.03 -15.43 6.99
C ILE A 396 -2.00 -14.34 7.22
N LEU A 397 -0.72 -14.71 7.25
CA LEU A 397 0.42 -13.79 7.24
C LEU A 397 0.81 -13.52 5.80
N VAL A 398 0.52 -12.30 5.33
CA VAL A 398 0.89 -11.81 4.00
C VAL A 398 2.22 -11.07 4.10
N PRO A 399 3.25 -11.39 3.30
CA PRO A 399 4.48 -10.61 3.24
C PRO A 399 4.18 -9.13 2.97
N ALA A 400 4.83 -8.22 3.69
CA ALA A 400 4.48 -6.80 3.66
C ALA A 400 4.52 -6.18 2.26
N GLY A 401 5.51 -6.56 1.44
CA GLY A 401 5.67 -6.17 0.03
C GLY A 401 4.54 -6.61 -0.90
N ASP A 402 3.74 -7.61 -0.50
CA ASP A 402 2.61 -8.13 -1.28
C ASP A 402 1.26 -7.50 -0.90
N THR A 403 1.24 -6.68 0.16
CA THR A 403 0.01 -6.04 0.65
C THR A 403 -0.39 -4.80 -0.14
N GLU A 404 -1.62 -4.29 0.07
CA GLU A 404 -1.99 -2.98 -0.50
C GLU A 404 -1.09 -1.83 -0.01
N PHE A 405 -0.49 -1.95 1.18
CA PHE A 405 0.38 -0.92 1.76
C PHE A 405 1.68 -0.74 0.96
N ALA A 406 2.17 -1.81 0.34
CA ALA A 406 3.35 -1.79 -0.52
C ALA A 406 3.10 -1.07 -1.86
N LYS A 407 1.84 -0.99 -2.29
CA LYS A 407 1.42 -0.35 -3.54
C LYS A 407 1.08 1.14 -3.39
N ASP A 408 1.33 1.71 -2.21
CA ASP A 408 1.10 3.13 -1.97
C ASP A 408 1.93 3.99 -2.95
N ALA A 409 1.29 4.97 -3.59
CA ALA A 409 1.93 5.79 -4.62
C ALA A 409 3.02 6.74 -4.08
N ALA A 410 2.98 7.08 -2.79
CA ALA A 410 3.92 7.99 -2.15
C ALA A 410 4.97 7.24 -1.31
N PHE A 411 4.56 6.18 -0.61
CA PHE A 411 5.39 5.47 0.37
C PHE A 411 5.58 3.97 0.07
N GLY A 412 5.17 3.52 -1.10
CA GLY A 412 5.23 2.11 -1.53
C GLY A 412 6.64 1.50 -1.43
N TYR A 413 6.68 0.19 -1.33
CA TYR A 413 7.92 -0.60 -1.20
C TYR A 413 7.73 -1.97 -1.84
N LYS A 414 8.81 -2.63 -2.24
CA LYS A 414 8.73 -3.95 -2.88
C LYS A 414 9.16 -5.07 -1.94
N SER A 415 10.21 -4.85 -1.16
CA SER A 415 10.76 -5.91 -0.32
C SER A 415 9.98 -6.13 0.96
N SER A 416 9.73 -7.39 1.28
CA SER A 416 9.22 -7.83 2.59
C SER A 416 10.34 -8.18 3.56
N ASN A 417 11.55 -8.50 3.08
CA ASN A 417 12.71 -8.72 3.93
C ASN A 417 13.27 -7.36 4.37
N LEU A 418 13.41 -7.15 5.67
CA LEU A 418 13.81 -5.86 6.23
C LEU A 418 15.22 -5.44 5.82
N ARG A 419 16.14 -6.38 5.54
CA ARG A 419 17.51 -6.08 5.10
C ARG A 419 17.51 -5.55 3.68
N ASP A 420 16.82 -6.26 2.79
CA ASP A 420 16.63 -5.85 1.39
C ASP A 420 15.80 -4.57 1.29
N TRP A 421 14.83 -4.40 2.18
CA TRP A 421 14.04 -3.16 2.28
C TRP A 421 14.90 -1.96 2.70
N VAL A 422 15.89 -2.14 3.59
CA VAL A 422 16.85 -1.08 3.90
C VAL A 422 17.65 -0.71 2.67
N GLU A 423 18.14 -1.69 1.90
CA GLU A 423 18.86 -1.43 0.66
C GLU A 423 17.99 -0.69 -0.37
N GLU A 424 16.75 -1.14 -0.56
CA GLU A 424 15.74 -0.49 -1.41
C GLU A 424 15.54 0.97 -0.98
N LYS A 425 15.23 1.22 0.29
CA LYS A 425 14.92 2.57 0.80
C LYS A 425 16.13 3.50 0.89
N THR A 426 17.33 2.93 0.86
CA THR A 426 18.56 3.73 0.79
C THR A 426 19.11 3.89 -0.63
N ASN A 427 18.41 3.36 -1.64
CA ASN A 427 18.88 3.32 -3.03
C ASN A 427 20.30 2.72 -3.15
N GLY A 428 20.55 1.61 -2.42
CA GLY A 428 21.84 0.91 -2.43
C GLY A 428 22.94 1.54 -1.57
N ARG A 429 22.71 2.68 -0.89
CA ARG A 429 23.72 3.27 0.01
C ARG A 429 24.07 2.35 1.18
N ILE A 430 23.11 1.57 1.68
CA ILE A 430 23.33 0.55 2.71
C ILE A 430 22.96 -0.80 2.09
N LEU A 431 23.94 -1.65 1.82
CA LEU A 431 23.72 -2.98 1.24
C LEU A 431 23.05 -3.92 2.26
N ALA A 432 22.14 -4.78 1.84
CA ALA A 432 21.45 -5.73 2.72
C ALA A 432 22.42 -6.65 3.49
N SER A 433 23.57 -6.96 2.89
CA SER A 433 24.66 -7.73 3.50
C SER A 433 25.29 -7.04 4.71
N SER A 434 25.27 -5.71 4.76
CA SER A 434 25.80 -4.91 5.88
C SER A 434 24.79 -4.73 7.03
N VAL A 435 23.52 -5.03 6.79
CA VAL A 435 22.47 -4.96 7.80
C VAL A 435 22.52 -6.21 8.67
N VAL A 436 22.67 -6.02 9.98
CA VAL A 436 22.73 -7.13 10.93
C VAL A 436 21.33 -7.43 11.47
N SER A 437 20.99 -8.73 11.54
CA SER A 437 19.74 -9.21 12.12
C SER A 437 19.93 -9.68 13.56
N ILE A 438 18.87 -9.49 14.36
CA ILE A 438 18.67 -10.14 15.66
C ILE A 438 17.53 -11.16 15.45
N SER A 439 17.89 -12.43 15.34
CA SER A 439 16.93 -13.48 14.99
C SER A 439 15.95 -13.78 16.13
N ILE A 440 14.78 -14.32 15.79
CA ILE A 440 13.79 -14.74 16.79
C ILE A 440 14.33 -15.88 17.67
N GLN A 441 15.24 -16.71 17.15
CA GLN A 441 15.93 -17.74 17.90
C GLN A 441 16.86 -17.13 18.95
N LEU A 442 17.61 -16.08 18.60
CA LEU A 442 18.46 -15.37 19.56
C LEU A 442 17.60 -14.71 20.66
N LEU A 443 16.53 -14.02 20.27
CA LEU A 443 15.61 -13.35 21.21
C LEU A 443 14.97 -14.34 22.20
N ARG A 444 14.46 -15.47 21.71
CA ARG A 444 13.65 -16.40 22.52
C ARG A 444 14.45 -17.51 23.21
N LYS A 445 15.61 -17.93 22.67
CA LYS A 445 16.47 -18.96 23.30
C LYS A 445 17.67 -18.37 24.03
N GLY A 446 18.27 -17.31 23.49
CA GLY A 446 19.45 -16.66 24.07
C GLY A 446 19.13 -15.60 25.12
N GLY A 447 17.97 -14.94 24.99
CA GLY A 447 17.50 -13.93 25.94
C GLY A 447 18.33 -12.63 25.93
N PRO A 448 18.09 -11.73 26.91
CA PRO A 448 18.72 -10.41 26.95
C PRO A 448 20.25 -10.42 26.93
N ASP A 449 20.89 -11.34 27.64
CA ASP A 449 22.36 -11.42 27.72
C ASP A 449 23.00 -11.80 26.38
N ALA A 450 22.42 -12.77 25.67
CA ALA A 450 22.90 -13.16 24.34
C ALA A 450 22.68 -12.04 23.31
N VAL A 451 21.56 -11.32 23.41
CA VAL A 451 21.30 -10.13 22.57
C VAL A 451 22.31 -9.03 22.88
N PHE A 452 22.61 -8.78 24.15
CA PHE A 452 23.62 -7.82 24.58
C PHE A 452 25.01 -8.19 24.04
N GLN A 453 25.43 -9.45 24.18
CA GLN A 453 26.69 -9.94 23.61
C GLN A 453 26.74 -9.81 22.09
N HIS A 454 25.64 -10.15 21.41
CA HIS A 454 25.53 -9.99 19.95
C HIS A 454 25.72 -8.52 19.56
N LEU A 455 25.01 -7.59 20.21
CA LEU A 455 25.15 -6.15 19.98
C LEU A 455 26.58 -5.66 20.25
N CYS A 456 27.21 -6.10 21.33
CA CYS A 456 28.61 -5.81 21.63
C CYS A 456 29.55 -6.32 20.54
N SER A 457 29.29 -7.50 19.95
CA SER A 457 30.15 -8.09 18.91
C SER A 457 30.14 -7.33 17.58
N LEU A 458 29.10 -6.51 17.34
CA LEU A 458 28.99 -5.67 16.14
C LEU A 458 29.91 -4.45 16.21
N GLN A 459 30.51 -4.17 17.37
CA GLN A 459 31.41 -3.04 17.59
C GLN A 459 32.69 -3.49 18.31
N LYS A 460 33.78 -2.73 18.11
CA LYS A 460 35.08 -3.01 18.77
C LYS A 460 35.20 -2.44 20.21
N ALA A 461 34.15 -1.84 20.79
CA ALA A 461 34.20 -1.24 22.15
C ALA A 461 32.79 -1.06 22.78
N GLU A 462 32.75 -0.85 24.11
CA GLU A 462 31.57 -0.83 25.01
C GLU A 462 30.36 -0.01 24.53
N LEU A 463 29.14 -0.55 24.77
CA LEU A 463 27.84 0.08 24.47
C LEU A 463 27.51 1.29 25.36
N SER A 464 28.31 1.55 26.41
CA SER A 464 28.08 2.66 27.34
C SER A 464 28.32 4.02 26.65
N GLY A 465 27.35 4.92 26.69
CA GLY A 465 27.44 6.25 26.08
C GLY A 465 27.11 6.33 24.58
N LYS A 466 26.73 5.21 23.94
CA LYS A 466 26.41 5.14 22.52
C LYS A 466 25.03 5.72 22.18
N ARG A 467 24.91 6.34 21.00
CA ARG A 467 23.68 6.95 20.49
C ARG A 467 23.01 6.07 19.45
N PHE A 468 21.79 5.64 19.73
CA PHE A 468 20.98 4.82 18.82
C PHE A 468 19.81 5.62 18.29
N LEU A 469 19.56 5.52 16.98
CA LEU A 469 18.30 5.98 16.41
C LEU A 469 17.39 4.79 16.11
N CYS A 470 16.16 4.86 16.62
CA CYS A 470 15.19 3.78 16.52
C CYS A 470 14.09 4.17 15.52
N ARG A 471 13.82 3.28 14.56
CA ARG A 471 12.65 3.32 13.67
C ARG A 471 11.75 2.11 13.95
N THR A 472 10.60 2.35 14.57
CA THR A 472 9.90 1.26 15.26
C THR A 472 8.40 1.26 15.02
N ALA A 473 7.70 0.30 15.61
CA ALA A 473 6.25 0.22 15.82
C ALA A 473 5.83 0.67 17.24
N ALA A 474 4.54 0.93 17.47
CA ALA A 474 4.04 1.60 18.68
C ALA A 474 4.44 0.88 19.97
N SER A 475 4.49 -0.45 19.92
CA SER A 475 4.92 -1.37 21.00
C SER A 475 6.34 -1.13 21.52
N PHE A 476 7.24 -0.61 20.68
CA PHE A 476 8.62 -0.38 21.11
C PHE A 476 8.72 0.73 22.16
N VAL A 477 7.88 1.78 22.04
CA VAL A 477 7.93 2.92 22.96
C VAL A 477 7.54 2.48 24.36
N SER A 478 6.43 1.75 24.50
CA SER A 478 5.98 1.21 25.79
C SER A 478 7.01 0.26 26.41
N ALA A 479 7.58 -0.65 25.61
CA ALA A 479 8.65 -1.53 26.08
C ALA A 479 9.89 -0.74 26.54
N ARG A 480 10.33 0.27 25.78
CA ARG A 480 11.55 1.04 26.06
C ARG A 480 11.50 1.85 27.36
N ILE A 481 10.32 2.26 27.79
CA ILE A 481 10.12 3.06 29.01
C ILE A 481 9.45 2.28 30.14
N GLY A 482 9.18 0.98 29.93
CA GLY A 482 8.60 0.10 30.95
C GLY A 482 7.14 0.39 31.26
N ILE A 483 6.30 0.67 30.26
CA ILE A 483 4.85 0.82 30.46
C ILE A 483 4.20 -0.56 30.63
N ILE A 484 3.38 -0.67 31.68
CA ILE A 484 2.56 -1.85 31.96
C ILE A 484 1.19 -1.63 31.32
N SER A 485 0.71 -2.60 30.54
CA SER A 485 -0.60 -2.49 29.88
C SER A 485 -1.74 -2.34 30.89
N LYS A 486 -2.68 -1.44 30.61
CA LYS A 486 -3.92 -1.27 31.36
C LYS A 486 -5.11 -1.85 30.59
N PRO A 487 -6.18 -2.30 31.28
CA PRO A 487 -7.45 -2.63 30.64
C PRO A 487 -8.04 -1.43 29.86
N PRO A 488 -8.94 -1.66 28.89
CA PRO A 488 -9.63 -0.59 28.20
C PRO A 488 -10.37 0.34 29.16
N VAL A 489 -10.22 1.65 28.95
CA VAL A 489 -10.84 2.71 29.73
C VAL A 489 -12.28 2.91 29.25
N LEU A 490 -13.23 2.93 30.18
CA LEU A 490 -14.65 3.13 29.92
C LEU A 490 -15.08 4.54 30.34
N PRO A 491 -16.21 5.07 29.82
CA PRO A 491 -16.71 6.40 30.18
C PRO A 491 -16.85 6.65 31.69
N LYS A 492 -17.25 5.61 32.44
CA LYS A 492 -17.38 5.65 33.91
C LYS A 492 -16.06 5.94 34.62
N ASP A 493 -14.94 5.48 34.07
CA ASP A 493 -13.60 5.64 34.66
C ASP A 493 -13.11 7.08 34.49
N LEU A 494 -13.69 7.82 33.55
CA LEU A 494 -13.46 9.26 33.33
C LEU A 494 -14.52 10.16 33.99
N GLY A 495 -15.46 9.59 34.76
CA GLY A 495 -16.54 10.35 35.42
C GLY A 495 -17.63 10.87 34.46
N ILE A 496 -17.74 10.31 33.26
CA ILE A 496 -18.70 10.73 32.23
C ILE A 496 -20.03 10.01 32.50
N ALA A 497 -20.76 10.48 33.50
CA ALA A 497 -22.06 9.92 33.90
C ALA A 497 -23.24 10.88 33.70
N ARG A 498 -22.97 12.19 33.48
CA ARG A 498 -23.98 13.26 33.53
C ARG A 498 -24.20 14.00 32.22
N GLU A 499 -23.29 13.88 31.23
CA GLU A 499 -23.45 14.53 29.93
C GLU A 499 -24.44 13.75 29.06
N ARG A 500 -25.52 14.41 28.63
CA ARG A 500 -26.57 13.78 27.81
C ARG A 500 -26.33 13.90 26.30
N ASN A 501 -25.47 14.81 25.85
CA ASN A 501 -25.19 14.99 24.42
C ASN A 501 -24.70 13.69 23.76
N GLY A 502 -24.96 13.57 22.46
CA GLY A 502 -24.44 12.46 21.66
C GLY A 502 -22.91 12.42 21.59
N GLY A 503 -22.36 11.24 21.30
CA GLY A 503 -20.98 11.09 20.83
C GLY A 503 -20.85 11.44 19.36
N LEU A 504 -19.66 11.89 18.94
CA LEU A 504 -19.37 12.23 17.55
C LEU A 504 -18.32 11.27 16.98
N ILE A 505 -18.63 10.62 15.86
CA ILE A 505 -17.74 9.70 15.15
C ILE A 505 -17.46 10.28 13.77
N ILE A 506 -16.18 10.53 13.44
CA ILE A 506 -15.77 11.07 12.14
C ILE A 506 -14.88 10.07 11.40
N VAL A 507 -15.26 9.70 10.18
CA VAL A 507 -14.54 8.72 9.34
C VAL A 507 -14.22 9.31 7.97
N GLY A 508 -12.97 9.73 7.77
CA GLY A 508 -12.51 10.31 6.51
C GLY A 508 -11.92 9.31 5.51
N SER A 509 -11.34 8.20 5.99
CA SER A 509 -10.59 7.28 5.12
C SER A 509 -11.48 6.38 4.27
N TYR A 510 -11.07 6.13 3.03
CA TYR A 510 -11.61 5.09 2.16
C TYR A 510 -10.61 3.93 2.03
N VAL A 511 -10.89 2.83 2.74
CA VAL A 511 -10.11 1.59 2.65
C VAL A 511 -11.07 0.43 2.93
N PRO A 512 -10.93 -0.74 2.26
CA PRO A 512 -11.89 -1.85 2.40
C PRO A 512 -12.17 -2.24 3.86
N LYS A 513 -11.13 -2.26 4.70
CA LYS A 513 -11.26 -2.53 6.14
C LYS A 513 -12.11 -1.49 6.87
N THR A 514 -11.86 -0.20 6.64
CA THR A 514 -12.67 0.89 7.23
C THR A 514 -14.12 0.81 6.77
N THR A 515 -14.37 0.54 5.48
CA THR A 515 -15.74 0.41 4.94
C THR A 515 -16.50 -0.70 5.65
N LYS A 516 -15.90 -1.89 5.79
CA LYS A 516 -16.50 -3.01 6.55
C LYS A 516 -16.81 -2.63 8.00
N GLN A 517 -15.90 -1.91 8.68
CA GLN A 517 -16.11 -1.45 10.05
C GLN A 517 -17.27 -0.45 10.19
N VAL A 518 -17.43 0.45 9.21
CA VAL A 518 -18.54 1.41 9.17
C VAL A 518 -19.87 0.71 8.90
N GLU A 519 -19.90 -0.26 7.99
CA GLU A 519 -21.09 -1.06 7.71
C GLU A 519 -21.55 -1.83 8.95
N GLN A 520 -20.62 -2.48 9.66
CA GLN A 520 -20.92 -3.16 10.92
C GLN A 520 -21.40 -2.20 12.00
N LEU A 521 -20.80 -1.01 12.13
CA LEU A 521 -21.26 0.03 13.05
C LEU A 521 -22.72 0.42 12.76
N LYS A 522 -23.06 0.69 11.49
CA LYS A 522 -24.43 1.04 11.10
C LYS A 522 -25.42 -0.08 11.42
N LEU A 523 -25.08 -1.32 11.08
CA LEU A 523 -25.94 -2.48 11.33
C LEU A 523 -26.18 -2.72 12.82
N GLN A 524 -25.12 -2.62 13.63
CA GLN A 524 -25.17 -2.98 15.05
C GLN A 524 -25.67 -1.87 15.96
N CYS A 525 -25.59 -0.60 15.53
CA CYS A 525 -25.91 0.57 16.35
C CYS A 525 -27.07 1.41 15.78
N ALA A 526 -27.84 0.89 14.81
CA ALA A 526 -28.91 1.62 14.11
C ALA A 526 -29.96 2.30 15.02
N GLN A 527 -30.18 1.74 16.22
CA GLN A 527 -31.18 2.25 17.17
C GLN A 527 -30.80 3.59 17.82
N PHE A 528 -29.50 3.85 17.99
CA PHE A 528 -29.00 5.04 18.70
C PHE A 528 -27.98 5.86 17.90
N LEU A 529 -27.54 5.35 16.74
CA LEU A 529 -26.65 6.04 15.82
C LEU A 529 -27.43 6.74 14.70
N ARG A 530 -27.04 7.98 14.38
CA ARG A 530 -27.46 8.69 13.16
C ARG A 530 -26.26 8.88 12.24
N SER A 531 -26.43 8.60 10.96
CA SER A 531 -25.34 8.69 9.99
C SER A 531 -25.55 9.83 9.00
N ILE A 532 -24.53 10.65 8.81
CA ILE A 532 -24.44 11.73 7.84
C ILE A 532 -23.33 11.34 6.85
N GLU A 533 -23.71 11.10 5.60
CA GLU A 533 -22.75 10.92 4.52
C GLU A 533 -22.41 12.28 3.90
N VAL A 534 -21.12 12.51 3.64
CA VAL A 534 -20.57 13.73 3.07
C VAL A 534 -19.96 13.40 1.69
N SER A 535 -20.47 14.00 0.62
CA SER A 535 -20.06 13.66 -0.74
C SER A 535 -18.64 14.13 -1.06
N VAL A 536 -17.72 13.19 -1.32
CA VAL A 536 -16.34 13.52 -1.75
C VAL A 536 -16.33 14.25 -3.09
N GLU A 537 -17.25 13.93 -3.98
CA GLU A 537 -17.36 14.60 -5.29
C GLU A 537 -17.65 16.09 -5.11
N LYS A 538 -18.64 16.45 -4.28
CA LYS A 538 -18.95 17.86 -3.97
C LYS A 538 -17.78 18.56 -3.26
N LEU A 539 -17.09 17.87 -2.35
CA LEU A 539 -15.99 18.46 -1.59
C LEU A 539 -14.71 18.70 -2.38
N ALA A 540 -14.38 17.79 -3.32
CA ALA A 540 -13.08 17.76 -4.00
C ALA A 540 -13.14 18.19 -5.47
N MET A 541 -14.30 18.00 -6.13
CA MET A 541 -14.51 18.25 -7.55
C MET A 541 -15.65 19.24 -7.84
N GLY A 542 -16.50 19.54 -6.85
CA GLY A 542 -17.58 20.51 -6.96
C GLY A 542 -17.12 21.97 -6.96
N THR A 543 -18.08 22.88 -7.15
CA THR A 543 -17.85 24.32 -7.03
C THR A 543 -17.62 24.73 -5.57
N ILE A 544 -17.12 25.95 -5.35
CA ILE A 544 -16.94 26.51 -3.99
C ILE A 544 -18.27 26.54 -3.24
N GLU A 545 -19.37 26.86 -3.93
CA GLU A 545 -20.73 26.91 -3.35
C GLU A 545 -21.21 25.50 -2.97
N GLU A 546 -21.06 24.50 -3.84
CA GLU A 546 -21.46 23.12 -3.54
C GLU A 546 -20.69 22.53 -2.36
N ARG A 547 -19.41 22.88 -2.23
CA ARG A 547 -18.58 22.51 -1.09
C ARG A 547 -19.10 23.16 0.20
N GLU A 548 -19.41 24.45 0.16
CA GLU A 548 -19.89 25.21 1.31
C GLU A 548 -21.26 24.73 1.81
N ASP A 549 -22.17 24.45 0.89
CA ASP A 549 -23.50 23.91 1.19
C ASP A 549 -23.40 22.53 1.83
N GLU A 550 -22.54 21.65 1.30
CA GLU A 550 -22.36 20.31 1.83
C GLU A 550 -21.74 20.32 3.23
N ILE A 551 -20.79 21.23 3.49
CA ILE A 551 -20.20 21.44 4.81
C ILE A 551 -21.24 21.96 5.80
N SER A 552 -22.03 22.96 5.41
CA SER A 552 -23.06 23.57 6.25
C SER A 552 -24.15 22.55 6.61
N ARG A 553 -24.67 21.83 5.62
CA ARG A 553 -25.66 20.75 5.80
C ARG A 553 -25.17 19.70 6.79
N ALA A 554 -23.93 19.24 6.65
CA ALA A 554 -23.38 18.20 7.52
C ALA A 554 -23.20 18.69 8.96
N ALA A 555 -22.76 19.94 9.15
CA ALA A 555 -22.59 20.53 10.48
C ALA A 555 -23.92 20.77 11.19
N GLU A 556 -24.92 21.31 10.48
CA GLU A 556 -26.27 21.56 11.02
C GLU A 556 -26.96 20.27 11.47
N LEU A 557 -26.95 19.24 10.63
CA LEU A 557 -27.47 17.92 10.99
C LEU A 557 -26.70 17.31 12.17
N GLY A 558 -25.37 17.49 12.19
CA GLY A 558 -24.53 17.07 13.30
C GLY A 558 -24.97 17.69 14.62
N ASP A 559 -25.19 19.01 14.64
CA ASP A 559 -25.66 19.73 15.83
C ASP A 559 -27.05 19.26 16.28
N VAL A 560 -27.98 19.07 15.35
CA VAL A 560 -29.33 18.56 15.66
C VAL A 560 -29.27 17.18 16.31
N TYR A 561 -28.49 16.25 15.76
CA TYR A 561 -28.40 14.90 16.30
C TYR A 561 -27.67 14.84 17.65
N LEU A 562 -26.60 15.63 17.83
CA LEU A 562 -25.90 15.71 19.10
C LEU A 562 -26.78 16.29 20.22
N LYS A 563 -27.57 17.34 19.92
CA LYS A 563 -28.53 17.95 20.86
C LYS A 563 -29.66 17.01 21.26
N THR A 564 -30.12 16.17 20.32
CA THR A 564 -31.15 15.14 20.57
C THR A 564 -30.59 13.85 21.19
N HIS A 565 -29.39 13.91 21.77
CA HIS A 565 -28.74 12.82 22.52
C HIS A 565 -28.45 11.57 21.67
N LYS A 566 -28.32 11.71 20.34
CA LYS A 566 -27.99 10.62 19.43
C LYS A 566 -26.50 10.64 19.10
N ASP A 567 -25.85 9.48 19.23
CA ASP A 567 -24.49 9.31 18.74
C ASP A 567 -24.51 9.50 17.21
N THR A 568 -23.58 10.28 16.68
CA THR A 568 -23.63 10.77 15.30
C THR A 568 -22.37 10.37 14.53
N LEU A 569 -22.54 9.64 13.43
CA LEU A 569 -21.50 9.26 12.50
C LEU A 569 -21.48 10.23 11.32
N ILE A 570 -20.38 10.96 11.13
CA ILE A 570 -20.07 11.73 9.93
C ILE A 570 -19.01 10.97 9.13
N MET A 571 -19.31 10.63 7.89
CA MET A 571 -18.41 9.86 7.04
C MET A 571 -18.40 10.39 5.61
N THR A 572 -17.25 10.34 4.95
CA THR A 572 -17.13 10.63 3.52
C THR A 572 -17.87 9.59 2.66
N SER A 573 -18.20 9.90 1.41
CA SER A 573 -18.76 8.90 0.48
C SER A 573 -17.77 7.75 0.22
N ARG A 574 -18.30 6.58 -0.16
CA ARG A 574 -17.53 5.33 -0.28
C ARG A 574 -17.15 4.99 -1.72
N ASN A 575 -16.98 5.99 -2.58
CA ASN A 575 -16.45 5.81 -3.93
C ASN A 575 -14.99 6.28 -3.94
N LEU A 576 -14.07 5.43 -4.40
CA LEU A 576 -12.66 5.80 -4.53
C LEU A 576 -12.50 6.82 -5.65
N ILE A 577 -11.96 7.99 -5.33
CA ILE A 577 -11.57 9.00 -6.30
C ILE A 577 -10.05 9.17 -6.21
N THR A 578 -9.33 8.72 -7.23
CA THR A 578 -7.87 8.82 -7.32
C THR A 578 -7.44 9.77 -8.44
N GLY A 579 -6.43 10.59 -8.16
CA GLY A 579 -5.80 11.44 -9.17
C GLY A 579 -4.95 10.64 -10.16
N ARG A 580 -4.55 11.26 -11.27
CA ARG A 580 -3.65 10.68 -12.28
C ARG A 580 -2.18 10.63 -11.81
N SER A 581 -1.87 11.34 -10.72
CA SER A 581 -0.55 11.41 -10.10
C SER A 581 -0.63 11.34 -8.57
N ALA A 582 0.51 11.08 -7.90
CA ALA A 582 0.61 11.10 -6.44
C ALA A 582 0.27 12.48 -5.85
N SER A 583 0.67 13.56 -6.54
CA SER A 583 0.38 14.94 -6.13
C SER A 583 -1.11 15.27 -6.22
N GLU A 584 -1.80 14.82 -7.26
CA GLU A 584 -3.25 15.02 -7.39
C GLU A 584 -4.03 14.23 -6.32
N SER A 585 -3.60 13.00 -6.03
CA SER A 585 -4.20 12.21 -4.95
C SER A 585 -4.02 12.86 -3.57
N LEU A 586 -2.86 13.50 -3.32
CA LEU A 586 -2.62 14.27 -2.09
C LEU A 586 -3.50 15.52 -2.01
N ASP A 587 -3.74 16.23 -3.12
CA ASP A 587 -4.63 17.40 -3.15
C ASP A 587 -6.09 17.02 -2.83
N ILE A 588 -6.59 15.92 -3.39
CA ILE A 588 -7.93 15.40 -3.08
C ILE A 588 -8.03 15.08 -1.58
N ASN A 589 -7.06 14.36 -1.02
CA ASN A 589 -7.02 14.05 0.40
C ASN A 589 -7.00 15.31 1.27
N TYR A 590 -6.26 16.33 0.87
CA TYR A 590 -6.21 17.62 1.55
C TYR A 590 -7.57 18.32 1.56
N LYS A 591 -8.25 18.40 0.41
CA LYS A 591 -9.59 19.02 0.28
C LYS A 591 -10.65 18.30 1.12
N VAL A 592 -10.58 16.97 1.18
CA VAL A 592 -11.50 16.17 1.99
C VAL A 592 -11.22 16.38 3.48
N SER A 593 -9.95 16.34 3.90
CA SER A 593 -9.57 16.54 5.30
C SER A 593 -9.94 17.94 5.80
N SER A 594 -9.70 18.97 4.99
CA SER A 594 -10.07 20.35 5.35
C SER A 594 -11.58 20.54 5.50
N ALA A 595 -12.39 19.89 4.66
CA ALA A 595 -13.85 19.94 4.80
C ALA A 595 -14.33 19.30 6.11
N LEU A 596 -13.78 18.14 6.49
CA LEU A 596 -14.11 17.48 7.76
C LEU A 596 -13.72 18.35 8.97
N VAL A 597 -12.59 19.04 8.88
CA VAL A 597 -12.16 20.03 9.89
C VAL A 597 -13.16 21.18 9.99
N GLU A 598 -13.61 21.73 8.86
CA GLU A 598 -14.60 22.81 8.81
C GLU A 598 -15.96 22.38 9.38
N ILE A 599 -16.44 21.18 9.02
CA ILE A 599 -17.68 20.60 9.59
C ILE A 599 -17.57 20.55 11.11
N MET A 600 -16.47 20.00 11.63
CA MET A 600 -16.25 19.92 13.08
C MET A 600 -16.14 21.30 13.75
N LYS A 601 -15.54 22.29 13.09
CA LYS A 601 -15.49 23.69 13.58
C LYS A 601 -16.87 24.35 13.62
N ARG A 602 -17.79 23.97 12.74
CA ARG A 602 -19.15 24.55 12.69
C ARG A 602 -20.10 23.91 13.68
N ILE A 603 -19.92 22.63 14.01
CA ILE A 603 -20.64 21.98 15.11
C ILE A 603 -20.40 22.77 16.40
N THR A 604 -21.47 23.30 16.99
CA THR A 604 -21.43 24.12 18.22
C THR A 604 -21.67 23.30 19.48
N THR A 605 -22.35 22.16 19.33
CA THR A 605 -22.71 21.26 20.42
C THR A 605 -21.50 20.47 20.89
N LYS A 606 -21.14 20.59 22.17
CA LYS A 606 -20.07 19.79 22.79
C LYS A 606 -20.43 18.29 22.75
N PRO A 607 -19.69 17.44 22.02
CA PRO A 607 -19.93 15.99 22.03
C PRO A 607 -19.49 15.36 23.37
N ARG A 608 -20.14 14.27 23.77
CA ARG A 608 -19.75 13.50 24.97
C ARG A 608 -18.39 12.81 24.84
N TYR A 609 -18.09 12.35 23.63
CA TYR A 609 -16.81 11.79 23.23
C TYR A 609 -16.66 12.00 21.72
N ILE A 610 -15.41 11.96 21.23
CA ILE A 610 -15.11 12.07 19.82
C ILE A 610 -14.31 10.83 19.40
N ILE A 611 -14.76 10.10 18.38
CA ILE A 611 -13.97 9.08 17.70
C ILE A 611 -13.55 9.66 16.35
N ALA A 612 -12.24 9.72 16.10
CA ALA A 612 -11.72 10.06 14.78
C ALA A 612 -11.01 8.84 14.20
N LYS A 613 -11.45 8.39 13.01
CA LYS A 613 -10.90 7.21 12.36
C LYS A 613 -10.01 7.53 11.16
N GLY A 614 -8.78 7.03 11.22
CA GLY A 614 -7.73 7.20 10.22
C GLY A 614 -6.69 8.23 10.65
N GLY A 615 -5.40 7.95 10.39
CA GLY A 615 -4.28 8.74 10.93
C GLY A 615 -4.37 10.25 10.60
N ILE A 616 -4.55 10.59 9.32
CA ILE A 616 -4.65 12.00 8.89
C ILE A 616 -5.89 12.67 9.49
N THR A 617 -7.05 12.00 9.42
CA THR A 617 -8.31 12.52 9.98
C THR A 617 -8.19 12.77 11.48
N SER A 618 -7.62 11.85 12.25
CA SER A 618 -7.42 12.03 13.69
C SER A 618 -6.46 13.19 14.00
N SER A 619 -5.37 13.33 13.23
CA SER A 619 -4.43 14.43 13.44
C SER A 619 -5.06 15.78 13.16
N ASP A 620 -5.70 15.92 12.00
CA ASP A 620 -6.26 17.19 11.54
C ASP A 620 -7.44 17.65 12.41
N LEU A 621 -8.28 16.73 12.88
CA LEU A 621 -9.38 17.09 13.79
C LEU A 621 -8.86 17.53 15.15
N ALA A 622 -7.89 16.84 15.74
CA ALA A 622 -7.30 17.24 17.03
C ALA A 622 -6.62 18.61 16.94
N THR A 623 -5.78 18.81 15.92
CA THR A 623 -4.94 20.00 15.80
C THR A 623 -5.66 21.20 15.18
N LYS A 624 -6.35 21.01 14.06
CA LYS A 624 -6.92 22.11 13.28
C LYS A 624 -8.36 22.41 13.69
N ALA A 625 -9.18 21.41 14.00
CA ALA A 625 -10.59 21.61 14.34
C ALA A 625 -10.78 21.93 15.82
N LEU A 626 -10.16 21.15 16.69
CA LEU A 626 -10.24 21.32 18.14
C LEU A 626 -9.19 22.27 18.70
N GLY A 627 -8.13 22.60 17.94
CA GLY A 627 -7.10 23.52 18.40
C GLY A 627 -6.25 22.97 19.55
N ALA A 628 -6.21 21.65 19.74
CA ALA A 628 -5.39 21.04 20.79
C ALA A 628 -3.92 21.31 20.47
N ARG A 629 -3.20 21.86 21.45
CA ARG A 629 -1.74 22.07 21.48
C ARG A 629 -1.04 20.97 22.27
N CYS A 630 -1.75 20.43 23.26
CA CYS A 630 -1.33 19.31 24.06
C CYS A 630 -2.51 18.35 24.32
N ALA A 631 -2.19 17.07 24.49
CA ALA A 631 -3.15 16.08 24.95
C ALA A 631 -2.45 15.06 25.84
N LYS A 632 -3.17 14.52 26.83
CA LYS A 632 -2.69 13.42 27.66
C LYS A 632 -3.28 12.11 27.17
N ILE A 633 -2.44 11.11 26.90
CA ILE A 633 -2.90 9.76 26.60
C ILE A 633 -3.28 9.11 27.93
N VAL A 634 -4.57 8.89 28.17
CA VAL A 634 -5.06 8.36 29.46
C VAL A 634 -5.15 6.84 29.46
N GLY A 635 -5.15 6.22 28.28
CA GLY A 635 -5.23 4.78 28.12
C GLY A 635 -5.68 4.41 26.71
N GLN A 636 -6.44 3.31 26.61
CA GLN A 636 -6.97 2.80 25.36
C GLN A 636 -8.48 2.58 25.48
N ALA A 637 -9.24 2.92 24.45
CA ALA A 637 -10.68 2.61 24.40
C ALA A 637 -10.95 1.14 24.07
N LEU A 638 -10.01 0.50 23.37
CA LEU A 638 -9.91 -0.93 23.09
C LEU A 638 -8.44 -1.21 22.76
N ALA A 639 -7.97 -2.46 22.85
CA ALA A 639 -6.57 -2.80 22.60
C ALA A 639 -6.04 -2.20 21.27
N GLY A 640 -5.03 -1.33 21.38
CA GLY A 640 -4.45 -0.62 20.24
C GLY A 640 -5.28 0.55 19.69
N ILE A 641 -6.28 1.03 20.41
CA ILE A 641 -7.09 2.23 20.07
C ILE A 641 -6.88 3.27 21.18
N PRO A 642 -5.96 4.24 21.01
CA PRO A 642 -5.57 5.16 22.06
C PRO A 642 -6.66 6.17 22.37
N LEU A 643 -6.71 6.55 23.64
CA LEU A 643 -7.65 7.48 24.21
C LEU A 643 -6.90 8.68 24.77
N TRP A 644 -7.18 9.85 24.20
CA TRP A 644 -6.58 11.11 24.58
C TRP A 644 -7.58 11.95 25.38
N GLN A 645 -7.05 12.73 26.29
CA GLN A 645 -7.75 13.81 26.96
C GLN A 645 -7.12 15.12 26.49
N LEU A 646 -7.91 15.92 25.77
CA LEU A 646 -7.43 17.17 25.17
C LEU A 646 -7.18 18.22 26.26
N GLY A 647 -6.15 19.03 26.06
CA GLY A 647 -5.74 20.09 26.96
C GLY A 647 -6.79 21.22 27.12
N PRO A 648 -6.63 22.07 28.15
CA PRO A 648 -7.54 23.17 28.47
C PRO A 648 -7.67 24.24 27.36
N GLU A 649 -6.68 24.32 26.48
CA GLU A 649 -6.65 25.23 25.33
C GLU A 649 -7.54 24.78 24.16
N SER A 650 -7.97 23.53 24.15
CA SER A 650 -8.80 22.98 23.08
C SER A 650 -10.24 23.52 23.14
N ARG A 651 -10.95 23.51 22.00
CA ARG A 651 -12.35 23.97 21.89
C ARG A 651 -13.32 23.23 22.80
N HIS A 652 -12.99 21.98 23.15
CA HIS A 652 -13.77 21.15 24.07
C HIS A 652 -12.84 20.52 25.12
N PRO A 653 -12.41 21.30 26.13
CA PRO A 653 -11.48 20.82 27.14
C PRO A 653 -11.98 19.58 27.85
N GLY A 654 -11.09 18.60 28.03
CA GLY A 654 -11.38 17.36 28.74
C GLY A 654 -12.33 16.40 28.02
N VAL A 655 -12.79 16.71 26.80
CA VAL A 655 -13.57 15.74 26.01
C VAL A 655 -12.67 14.56 25.62
N PRO A 656 -13.11 13.31 25.87
CA PRO A 656 -12.41 12.12 25.41
C PRO A 656 -12.28 12.11 23.90
N TYR A 657 -11.03 12.01 23.43
CA TYR A 657 -10.69 11.97 22.03
C TYR A 657 -10.07 10.61 21.70
N ILE A 658 -10.84 9.75 21.05
CA ILE A 658 -10.46 8.39 20.69
C ILE A 658 -9.87 8.43 19.28
N VAL A 659 -8.57 8.18 19.19
CA VAL A 659 -7.86 8.04 17.92
C VAL A 659 -8.03 6.60 17.47
N PHE A 660 -8.78 6.37 16.40
CA PHE A 660 -9.03 5.03 15.87
C PHE A 660 -8.14 4.78 14.64
N PRO A 661 -7.06 3.97 14.75
CA PRO A 661 -6.16 3.72 13.63
C PRO A 661 -6.85 2.99 12.48
N GLY A 662 -6.40 3.23 11.24
CA GLY A 662 -6.99 2.61 10.06
C GLY A 662 -6.78 1.09 9.98
N ASN A 663 -5.70 0.59 10.57
CA ASN A 663 -5.24 -0.80 10.47
C ASN A 663 -5.61 -1.69 11.66
N VAL A 664 -6.26 -1.16 12.71
CA VAL A 664 -6.50 -1.89 13.96
C VAL A 664 -7.95 -2.35 14.11
N GLY A 665 -8.12 -3.45 14.83
CA GLY A 665 -9.39 -4.11 15.10
C GLY A 665 -9.87 -5.00 13.96
N ASP A 666 -10.85 -5.84 14.25
CA ASP A 666 -11.60 -6.60 13.24
C ASP A 666 -12.72 -5.73 12.62
N SER A 667 -13.65 -6.31 11.87
CA SER A 667 -14.79 -5.58 11.30
C SER A 667 -15.77 -5.08 12.36
N GLY A 668 -15.81 -5.66 13.57
CA GLY A 668 -16.71 -5.27 14.65
C GLY A 668 -16.15 -4.21 15.60
N ALA A 669 -14.83 -4.03 15.66
CA ALA A 669 -14.15 -3.20 16.65
C ALA A 669 -14.67 -1.75 16.76
N LEU A 670 -15.04 -1.11 15.65
CA LEU A 670 -15.62 0.24 15.69
C LEU A 670 -17.00 0.25 16.37
N ALA A 671 -17.83 -0.75 16.09
CA ALA A 671 -19.13 -0.91 16.73
C ALA A 671 -18.99 -1.22 18.22
N GLU A 672 -18.00 -2.04 18.60
CA GLU A 672 -17.70 -2.36 20.00
C GLU A 672 -17.31 -1.11 20.81
N VAL A 673 -16.39 -0.30 20.29
CA VAL A 673 -16.00 0.96 20.95
C VAL A 673 -17.20 1.89 21.05
N VAL A 674 -17.98 2.08 19.99
CA VAL A 674 -19.17 2.94 20.07
C VAL A 674 -20.14 2.43 21.13
N LYS A 675 -20.46 1.12 21.15
CA LYS A 675 -21.37 0.52 22.14
C LYS A 675 -20.89 0.68 23.58
N SER A 676 -19.59 0.54 23.86
CA SER A 676 -19.06 0.69 25.22
C SER A 676 -18.99 2.16 25.67
N TRP A 677 -19.06 3.10 24.72
CA TRP A 677 -19.07 4.55 24.95
C TRP A 677 -20.44 5.21 24.81
N THR A 678 -21.44 4.48 24.30
CA THR A 678 -22.83 4.91 24.31
C THR A 678 -23.38 4.85 25.73
N CYS A 679 -24.01 5.93 26.19
CA CYS A 679 -24.71 5.92 27.47
C CYS A 679 -25.96 5.03 27.32
N PRO A 680 -26.25 4.08 28.24
CA PRO A 680 -27.50 3.34 28.18
C PRO A 680 -28.65 4.36 28.24
N THR A 681 -29.45 4.44 27.19
CA THR A 681 -30.82 4.93 27.35
C THR A 681 -31.45 4.01 28.38
N ARG A 682 -31.60 4.46 29.63
CA ARG A 682 -32.53 3.81 30.55
C ARG A 682 -33.89 3.89 29.87
N LEU A 683 -34.28 2.83 29.17
CA LEU A 683 -35.68 2.50 29.04
C LEU A 683 -36.11 2.25 30.48
N SER A 684 -36.70 3.26 31.10
CA SER A 684 -37.36 3.11 32.39
C SER A 684 -38.30 1.93 32.26
N SER A 685 -38.13 0.92 33.11
CA SER A 685 -39.03 -0.23 33.08
C SER A 685 -40.47 0.28 33.21
N THR A 686 -41.46 -0.40 32.63
CA THR A 686 -42.89 -0.03 32.77
C THR A 686 -43.26 0.22 34.24
N LYS A 687 -42.61 -0.51 35.16
CA LYS A 687 -42.74 -0.36 36.61
C LYS A 687 -42.18 0.96 37.16
N GLU A 688 -41.05 1.46 36.66
CA GLU A 688 -40.49 2.77 37.04
C GLU A 688 -41.31 3.93 36.44
N ILE A 689 -41.85 3.79 35.24
CA ILE A 689 -42.74 4.78 34.62
C ILE A 689 -44.03 4.92 35.46
N LEU A 690 -44.62 3.80 35.86
CA LEU A 690 -45.81 3.78 36.71
C LEU A 690 -45.54 4.35 38.11
N ASN A 691 -44.41 4.00 38.75
CA ASN A 691 -44.03 4.57 40.05
C ASN A 691 -43.78 6.09 39.99
N ASN A 692 -43.20 6.62 38.91
CA ASN A 692 -42.99 8.06 38.78
C ASN A 692 -44.30 8.82 38.51
N ALA A 693 -45.25 8.20 37.81
CA ALA A 693 -46.60 8.74 37.61
C ALA A 693 -47.41 8.77 38.93
N GLU A 694 -47.35 7.69 39.74
CA GLU A 694 -47.97 7.65 41.08
C GLU A 694 -47.39 8.69 42.05
N ASN A 695 -46.11 9.03 41.90
CA ASN A 695 -45.45 10.07 42.69
C ASN A 695 -45.59 11.49 42.11
N GLY A 696 -46.47 11.70 41.12
CA GLY A 696 -46.85 13.02 40.61
C GLY A 696 -45.86 13.67 39.64
N GLY A 697 -44.96 12.91 39.02
CA GLY A 697 -43.93 13.45 38.11
C GLY A 697 -44.40 13.87 36.72
N TYR A 698 -45.44 13.22 36.18
CA TYR A 698 -46.09 13.50 34.88
C TYR A 698 -47.36 12.64 34.72
N ALA A 699 -48.30 13.05 33.87
CA ALA A 699 -49.52 12.29 33.58
C ALA A 699 -49.30 11.30 32.41
N VAL A 700 -49.57 10.01 32.63
CA VAL A 700 -49.52 8.98 31.58
C VAL A 700 -50.88 8.84 30.92
N GLY A 701 -50.99 9.27 29.65
CA GLY A 701 -52.21 9.11 28.85
C GLY A 701 -52.22 7.78 28.10
N ALA A 702 -53.33 7.04 28.16
CA ALA A 702 -53.57 5.86 27.34
C ALA A 702 -54.51 6.22 26.18
N PHE A 703 -54.01 6.15 24.95
CA PHE A 703 -54.72 6.59 23.75
C PHE A 703 -55.02 5.42 22.84
N ASN A 704 -56.29 5.25 22.47
CA ASN A 704 -56.67 4.33 21.40
C ASN A 704 -56.48 5.04 20.06
N VAL A 705 -55.66 4.46 19.18
CA VAL A 705 -55.38 5.02 17.85
C VAL A 705 -55.76 3.99 16.78
N TYR A 706 -56.37 4.48 15.71
CA TYR A 706 -57.03 3.63 14.69
C TYR A 706 -56.39 3.75 13.31
N ASN A 707 -55.45 4.68 13.13
CA ASN A 707 -54.68 4.88 11.90
C ASN A 707 -53.28 5.43 12.24
N LEU A 708 -52.36 5.42 11.26
CA LEU A 708 -50.98 5.87 11.43
C LEU A 708 -50.88 7.38 11.74
N GLU A 709 -51.74 8.19 11.13
CA GLU A 709 -51.80 9.65 11.40
C GLU A 709 -52.13 9.94 12.88
N GLY A 710 -53.02 9.14 13.49
CA GLY A 710 -53.34 9.23 14.91
C GLY A 710 -52.21 8.76 15.83
N VAL A 711 -51.40 7.79 15.39
CA VAL A 711 -50.17 7.39 16.10
C VAL A 711 -49.19 8.55 16.11
N ASP A 712 -48.90 9.12 14.95
CA ASP A 712 -47.92 10.20 14.80
C ASP A 712 -48.34 11.48 15.55
N ALA A 713 -49.63 11.79 15.58
CA ALA A 713 -50.16 12.93 16.33
C ALA A 713 -49.97 12.77 17.85
N VAL A 714 -50.23 11.58 18.39
CA VAL A 714 -50.07 11.31 19.84
C VAL A 714 -48.59 11.23 20.22
N VAL A 715 -47.73 10.67 19.36
CA VAL A 715 -46.28 10.66 19.57
C VAL A 715 -45.73 12.08 19.57
N SER A 716 -46.13 12.92 18.61
CA SER A 716 -45.67 14.31 18.52
C SER A 716 -46.08 15.12 19.75
N ALA A 717 -47.32 14.99 20.21
CA ALA A 717 -47.81 15.66 21.42
C ALA A 717 -47.11 15.16 22.70
N ALA A 718 -46.81 13.87 22.79
CA ALA A 718 -46.08 13.28 23.92
C ALA A 718 -44.62 13.74 23.97
N GLU A 719 -43.97 13.90 22.81
CA GLU A 719 -42.63 14.44 22.70
C GLU A 719 -42.57 15.94 23.04
N GLU A 720 -43.56 16.72 22.62
CA GLU A 720 -43.67 18.16 22.93
C GLU A 720 -43.83 18.43 24.44
N GLU A 721 -44.63 17.60 25.11
CA GLU A 721 -44.89 17.72 26.55
C GLU A 721 -43.89 16.93 27.43
N LEU A 722 -42.88 16.30 26.82
CA LEU A 722 -41.88 15.46 27.50
C LEU A 722 -42.51 14.40 28.43
N SER A 723 -43.67 13.84 28.04
CA SER A 723 -44.45 12.90 28.85
C SER A 723 -44.61 11.55 28.14
N PRO A 724 -44.46 10.40 28.84
CA PRO A 724 -44.70 9.10 28.23
C PRO A 724 -46.19 8.85 27.94
N ALA A 725 -46.50 8.35 26.75
CA ALA A 725 -47.84 7.95 26.33
C ALA A 725 -47.93 6.43 26.07
N ILE A 726 -49.06 5.83 26.40
CA ILE A 726 -49.37 4.43 26.08
C ILE A 726 -50.32 4.42 24.89
N LEU A 727 -49.89 3.81 23.78
CA LEU A 727 -50.68 3.70 22.56
C LEU A 727 -51.30 2.31 22.46
N GLN A 728 -52.63 2.25 22.39
CA GLN A 728 -53.36 1.04 22.05
C GLN A 728 -53.81 1.14 20.58
N VAL A 729 -53.00 0.57 19.69
CA VAL A 729 -53.29 0.56 18.26
C VAL A 729 -54.35 -0.49 17.97
N ARG A 730 -55.52 -0.07 17.47
CA ARG A 730 -56.58 -0.98 17.03
C ARG A 730 -56.63 -0.98 15.51
N SER A 731 -56.35 -2.12 14.89
CA SER A 731 -56.59 -2.28 13.46
C SER A 731 -58.08 -2.28 13.19
N THR A 732 -58.61 -1.29 12.46
CA THR A 732 -59.94 -1.38 11.86
C THR A 732 -59.88 -2.37 10.70
N LEU A 733 -60.04 -3.65 11.01
CA LEU A 733 -60.48 -4.68 10.07
C LEU A 733 -61.78 -5.28 10.63
N GLN A 734 -62.88 -4.56 10.42
CA GLN A 734 -64.22 -5.13 10.34
C GLN A 734 -64.98 -4.42 9.22
N ALA A 735 -65.42 -5.26 8.26
CA ALA A 735 -66.13 -5.00 7.00
C ALA A 735 -65.31 -4.42 5.85
#